data_AF-A0A7V8E530-F1
#
_entry.id   AF-A0A7V8E530-F1
#
_cell.length_a   1.000
_cell.length_b   1.000
_cell.length_c   1.000
_cell.angle_alpha   90.00
_cell.angle_beta   90.00
_cell.angle_gamma   90.00
#
_symmetry.space_group_name_H-M   'P 1'
#
loop_
_entity.id
_entity.type
_entity.pdbx_description
1 polymer ?
#
loop_
_entity_poly.entity_id
_entity_poly.type
_entity_poly.pdbx_seq_one_letter_code
_entity_poly.pdbx_strand_id
1 'polypeptide(L)'
;MPRTLLALVLAILVASAEDATEVVLRPKGLDANAINPSEAAVDGKRHLAYLLGKESAALGVLDTRTLALHSVPIPAQGRTMVVYPETGTVYLLHAGSVSVAPPKAEAWKSATVGDGWIMVADPSADGVWVAAGAELVRVGPDATVKTLFTVEGAKGLRRIAIDKKRGLVHVEEAQTKPPRVHTRKLADGAAVVTREIPIPEDGHALNGLLVHPGTGRLVALFGDGFKGHDNVLQIAPAEKDDFKPFTVKGAMDAQHMMLHPGGDLLFTANDNTGDVSIVDLSKTPPAFVNVKTEGKPNGLCYDKKRDTLWVQTWSTKVVAIHVGKRVAIGSFEGFSTGHLYKGVAVDEELGRVVAISGYQGGCGASVHTVADAKTKFLRTGAAPMDAAWADGKLWLAMNDDRLAVLDPGTKAVTDLATPIMMPRAIALEQKSGQLLVAIGEWVLPNTLYWLDPASKKFTAGPSLPRGPIAVGAGSGSAWVLGWADEQLSETPLQTKVLRKVGAPGTRCWSHRHFATWDKGAVILRSGPGMILSATPGAELQGDKLPDDPAALAIDAAGNRAWVAIGSGPDAGACSVDLTTFAATKIPFGKGACDVAFDPATGAAMFADLADHAVYRVMGEKHERVALPDDFAPDAITVDSPHGAAYVAARTPDRLALFRISLKDLAIEKVFEGAHPYGADAGKTWYVKCTNTWVSMSRFALDTKSGKGALVDYTGGRIILFALK
;
A
#
# COMPACT_ATOMS: atom_id res chain seq x y z
N MET A 1 27.26 -26.18 -37.18
CA MET A 1 25.79 -26.28 -37.39
C MET A 1 25.50 -27.49 -38.27
N PRO A 2 24.32 -28.15 -38.20
CA PRO A 2 23.16 -27.91 -37.31
C PRO A 2 22.86 -29.14 -36.40
N ARG A 3 22.49 -28.94 -35.12
CA ARG A 3 21.17 -28.61 -34.52
C ARG A 3 20.26 -29.84 -34.32
N THR A 4 19.92 -30.08 -33.05
CA THR A 4 18.58 -30.37 -32.48
C THR A 4 18.63 -31.53 -31.47
N LEU A 5 19.20 -31.31 -30.28
CA LEU A 5 18.96 -32.19 -29.12
C LEU A 5 19.40 -31.52 -27.79
N LEU A 6 18.74 -30.43 -27.40
CA LEU A 6 18.85 -29.90 -26.03
C LEU A 6 17.61 -29.05 -25.70
N ALA A 7 16.46 -29.70 -25.57
CA ALA A 7 15.23 -29.07 -25.09
C ALA A 7 14.22 -30.12 -24.61
N LEU A 8 14.56 -30.94 -23.60
CA LEU A 8 13.53 -31.72 -22.88
C LEU A 8 13.98 -32.37 -21.55
N VAL A 9 14.72 -31.69 -20.67
CA VAL A 9 14.77 -32.12 -19.25
C VAL A 9 14.96 -30.90 -18.35
N LEU A 10 13.88 -30.17 -18.07
CA LEU A 10 13.68 -29.44 -16.82
C LEU A 10 12.20 -29.06 -16.69
N ALA A 11 11.37 -30.07 -16.45
CA ALA A 11 10.03 -29.90 -15.92
C ALA A 11 10.04 -30.43 -14.48
N ILE A 12 9.34 -29.73 -13.58
CA ILE A 12 9.16 -29.99 -12.15
C ILE A 12 10.25 -29.37 -11.25
N LEU A 13 10.08 -28.07 -10.97
CA LEU A 13 10.24 -27.55 -9.62
C LEU A 13 9.17 -26.47 -9.39
N VAL A 14 8.42 -26.68 -8.33
CA VAL A 14 7.17 -26.03 -7.97
C VAL A 14 7.40 -24.54 -7.75
N ALA A 15 6.70 -23.71 -8.52
CA ALA A 15 6.54 -22.30 -8.22
C ALA A 15 5.63 -22.15 -6.98
N SER A 16 6.25 -21.90 -5.84
CA SER A 16 5.61 -21.30 -4.67
C SER A 16 6.29 -19.95 -4.47
N ALA A 17 5.76 -18.93 -5.12
CA ALA A 17 6.13 -17.54 -4.86
C ALA A 17 5.08 -16.95 -3.91
N GLU A 18 5.34 -17.09 -2.60
CA GLU A 18 4.66 -16.32 -1.55
C GLU A 18 5.34 -14.95 -1.44
N ASP A 19 5.03 -14.01 -2.33
CA ASP A 19 5.36 -12.59 -2.13
C ASP A 19 4.17 -11.74 -2.57
N ALA A 20 3.50 -11.13 -1.59
CA ALA A 20 2.33 -10.30 -1.81
C ALA A 20 2.75 -8.90 -2.31
N THR A 21 2.44 -8.64 -3.58
CA THR A 21 2.54 -7.35 -4.24
C THR A 21 1.22 -6.59 -4.11
N GLU A 22 1.24 -5.41 -3.50
CA GLU A 22 0.11 -4.48 -3.57
C GLU A 22 0.35 -3.54 -4.75
N VAL A 23 -0.56 -3.55 -5.73
CA VAL A 23 -0.50 -2.66 -6.89
C VAL A 23 -1.64 -1.67 -6.81
N VAL A 24 -1.28 -0.39 -6.67
CA VAL A 24 -2.21 0.74 -6.79
C VAL A 24 -2.34 1.10 -8.26
N LEU A 25 -3.45 0.73 -8.87
CA LEU A 25 -3.72 1.11 -10.25
C LEU A 25 -4.39 2.48 -10.26
N ARG A 26 -3.66 3.50 -10.74
CA ARG A 26 -4.24 4.78 -11.17
C ARG A 26 -4.39 4.73 -12.69
N PRO A 27 -5.58 4.46 -13.22
CA PRO A 27 -5.74 4.33 -14.65
C PRO A 27 -5.44 5.63 -15.37
N LYS A 28 -4.44 5.58 -16.25
CA LYS A 28 -4.17 6.63 -17.22
C LYS A 28 -5.25 6.55 -18.30
N GLY A 29 -6.11 7.58 -18.43
CA GLY A 29 -7.16 7.65 -19.46
C GLY A 29 -8.57 7.25 -19.03
N LEU A 30 -8.81 6.96 -17.74
CA LEU A 30 -10.17 6.94 -17.19
C LEU A 30 -10.58 8.37 -16.84
N ASP A 31 -11.78 8.78 -17.23
CA ASP A 31 -12.38 10.06 -16.84
C ASP A 31 -12.25 10.22 -15.31
N ALA A 32 -11.89 11.41 -14.82
CA ALA A 32 -11.75 11.67 -13.40
C ALA A 32 -13.05 11.33 -12.61
N ASN A 33 -14.20 11.40 -13.29
CA ASN A 33 -15.51 10.99 -12.76
C ASN A 33 -15.77 9.47 -12.85
N ALA A 34 -15.03 8.75 -13.69
CA ALA A 34 -15.12 7.29 -13.80
C ALA A 34 -14.57 6.54 -12.58
N ILE A 35 -13.81 7.26 -11.74
CA ILE A 35 -13.10 6.74 -10.59
C ILE A 35 -13.78 7.23 -9.29
N ASN A 36 -15.12 7.25 -9.26
CA ASN A 36 -15.90 7.20 -8.01
C ASN A 36 -16.72 5.90 -7.94
N PRO A 37 -16.05 4.73 -7.86
CA PRO A 37 -16.66 3.42 -7.89
C PRO A 37 -17.66 3.26 -6.75
N SER A 38 -18.90 2.95 -7.09
CA SER A 38 -19.96 2.59 -6.14
C SER A 38 -20.08 1.08 -5.98
N GLU A 39 -19.64 0.29 -6.96
CA GLU A 39 -19.80 -1.17 -6.94
C GLU A 39 -18.64 -1.88 -7.64
N ALA A 40 -18.36 -3.11 -7.18
CA ALA A 40 -17.34 -4.00 -7.71
C ALA A 40 -17.93 -5.40 -7.94
N ALA A 41 -17.59 -6.04 -9.04
CA ALA A 41 -17.89 -7.45 -9.27
C ALA A 41 -16.67 -8.18 -9.85
N VAL A 42 -16.50 -9.46 -9.56
CA VAL A 42 -15.37 -10.26 -10.06
C VAL A 42 -15.87 -11.50 -10.77
N ASP A 43 -15.41 -11.70 -12.00
CA ASP A 43 -15.44 -12.97 -12.71
C ASP A 43 -14.13 -13.72 -12.40
N GLY A 44 -14.15 -14.58 -11.39
CA GLY A 44 -12.98 -15.38 -10.99
C GLY A 44 -12.56 -16.42 -12.02
N LYS A 45 -13.45 -16.86 -12.94
CA LYS A 45 -13.08 -17.82 -14.00
C LYS A 45 -12.23 -17.16 -15.07
N ARG A 46 -12.54 -15.90 -15.39
CA ARG A 46 -11.82 -15.10 -16.40
C ARG A 46 -10.78 -14.18 -15.79
N HIS A 47 -10.74 -14.06 -14.46
CA HIS A 47 -9.86 -13.17 -13.72
C HIS A 47 -10.05 -11.72 -14.13
N LEU A 48 -11.31 -11.29 -14.11
CA LEU A 48 -11.71 -9.93 -14.45
C LEU A 48 -12.47 -9.32 -13.28
N ALA A 49 -12.05 -8.14 -12.83
CA ALA A 49 -12.79 -7.32 -11.90
C ALA A 49 -13.40 -6.13 -12.63
N TYR A 50 -14.70 -5.93 -12.44
CA TYR A 50 -15.49 -4.87 -13.06
C TYR A 50 -15.80 -3.81 -12.00
N LEU A 51 -15.54 -2.55 -12.34
CA LEU A 51 -15.53 -1.42 -11.43
C LEU A 51 -16.51 -0.37 -11.96
N LEU A 52 -17.66 -0.21 -11.28
CA LEU A 52 -18.72 0.71 -11.70
C LEU A 52 -18.70 1.99 -10.87
N GLY A 53 -18.52 3.15 -11.51
CA GLY A 53 -18.59 4.47 -10.88
C GLY A 53 -19.98 5.09 -10.85
N LYS A 54 -20.33 5.75 -9.73
CA LYS A 54 -21.65 6.36 -9.48
C LYS A 54 -22.05 7.42 -10.53
N GLU A 55 -21.07 8.08 -11.13
CA GLU A 55 -21.24 9.15 -12.12
C GLU A 55 -20.43 8.88 -13.39
N SER A 56 -19.94 7.64 -13.54
CA SER A 56 -19.04 7.27 -14.63
C SER A 56 -19.78 7.11 -15.95
N ALA A 57 -19.14 7.57 -17.03
CA ALA A 57 -19.50 7.19 -18.41
C ALA A 57 -18.75 5.94 -18.91
N ALA A 58 -17.97 5.28 -18.03
CA ALA A 58 -17.24 4.05 -18.35
C ALA A 58 -17.25 2.99 -17.22
N LEU A 59 -17.06 1.74 -17.60
CA LEU A 59 -16.83 0.61 -16.72
C LEU A 59 -15.32 0.31 -16.70
N GLY A 60 -14.72 0.32 -15.51
CA GLY A 60 -13.35 -0.16 -15.35
C GLY A 60 -13.33 -1.68 -15.42
N VAL A 61 -12.48 -2.27 -16.24
CA VAL A 61 -12.28 -3.73 -16.35
C VAL A 61 -10.82 -4.03 -16.05
N LEU A 62 -10.57 -4.55 -14.86
CA LEU A 62 -9.26 -4.94 -14.38
C LEU A 62 -9.03 -6.43 -14.65
N ASP A 63 -7.99 -6.76 -15.40
CA ASP A 63 -7.46 -8.11 -15.47
C ASP A 63 -6.69 -8.40 -14.17
N THR A 64 -7.26 -9.25 -13.31
CA THR A 64 -6.71 -9.53 -11.99
C THR A 64 -5.48 -10.42 -12.05
N ARG A 65 -5.07 -10.97 -13.20
CA ARG A 65 -3.78 -11.68 -13.36
C ARG A 65 -2.66 -10.70 -13.67
N THR A 66 -2.87 -9.89 -14.70
CA THR A 66 -1.84 -8.99 -15.26
C THR A 66 -1.86 -7.61 -14.61
N LEU A 67 -2.93 -7.28 -13.89
CA LEU A 67 -3.21 -5.97 -13.32
C LEU A 67 -3.40 -4.88 -14.38
N ALA A 68 -3.65 -5.30 -15.63
CA ALA A 68 -4.01 -4.39 -16.71
C ALA A 68 -5.43 -3.87 -16.50
N LEU A 69 -5.59 -2.54 -16.44
CA LEU A 69 -6.88 -1.89 -16.29
C LEU A 69 -7.31 -1.30 -17.62
N HIS A 70 -8.48 -1.70 -18.08
CA HIS A 70 -9.14 -1.22 -19.29
C HIS A 70 -10.37 -0.38 -18.93
N SER A 71 -10.70 0.59 -19.78
CA SER A 71 -11.92 1.38 -19.68
C SER A 71 -12.86 0.98 -20.81
N VAL A 72 -14.08 0.59 -20.48
CA VAL A 72 -15.13 0.25 -21.45
C VAL A 72 -16.20 1.33 -21.37
N PRO A 73 -16.45 2.11 -22.44
CA PRO A 73 -17.56 3.08 -22.45
C PRO A 73 -18.88 2.41 -22.09
N ILE A 74 -19.69 3.02 -21.23
CA ILE A 74 -21.04 2.53 -20.89
C ILE A 74 -22.11 3.48 -21.45
N PRO A 75 -23.29 2.96 -21.82
CA PRO A 75 -24.30 3.75 -22.51
C PRO A 75 -24.93 4.85 -21.66
N ALA A 76 -24.90 4.72 -20.33
CA ALA A 76 -25.31 5.76 -19.38
C ALA A 76 -24.77 5.44 -17.98
N GLN A 77 -24.96 6.38 -17.04
CA GLN A 77 -24.57 6.24 -15.64
C GLN A 77 -25.26 5.02 -14.99
N GLY A 78 -24.45 4.03 -14.60
CA GLY A 78 -24.94 2.81 -13.96
C GLY A 78 -25.32 2.99 -12.49
N ARG A 79 -26.41 2.34 -12.09
CA ARG A 79 -26.85 2.22 -10.69
C ARG A 79 -26.30 0.97 -10.02
N THR A 80 -26.39 -0.17 -10.70
CA THR A 80 -25.87 -1.45 -10.21
C THR A 80 -25.48 -2.38 -11.36
N MET A 81 -24.64 -3.37 -11.07
CA MET A 81 -24.13 -4.34 -12.04
C MET A 81 -24.18 -5.77 -11.51
N VAL A 82 -24.46 -6.70 -12.41
CA VAL A 82 -24.35 -8.14 -12.17
C VAL A 82 -23.42 -8.73 -13.23
N VAL A 83 -22.48 -9.58 -12.80
CA VAL A 83 -21.60 -10.34 -13.70
C VAL A 83 -21.95 -11.81 -13.57
N TYR A 84 -22.27 -12.46 -14.69
CA TYR A 84 -22.64 -13.86 -14.71
C TYR A 84 -21.36 -14.72 -14.86
N PRO A 85 -20.91 -15.49 -13.84
CA PRO A 85 -19.58 -16.08 -13.86
C PRO A 85 -19.37 -17.13 -14.97
N GLU A 86 -20.44 -17.83 -15.36
CA GLU A 86 -20.36 -18.89 -16.37
C GLU A 86 -20.03 -18.34 -17.76
N THR A 87 -20.71 -17.26 -18.16
CA THR A 87 -20.61 -16.64 -19.48
C THR A 87 -19.69 -15.41 -19.48
N GLY A 88 -19.47 -14.82 -18.31
CA GLY A 88 -18.80 -13.55 -18.09
C GLY A 88 -19.61 -12.36 -18.63
N THR A 89 -20.90 -12.58 -18.92
CA THR A 89 -21.83 -11.55 -19.37
C THR A 89 -22.01 -10.52 -18.26
N VAL A 90 -21.90 -9.24 -18.62
CA VAL A 90 -22.08 -8.11 -17.73
C VAL A 90 -23.44 -7.48 -17.99
N TYR A 91 -24.24 -7.35 -16.94
CA TYR A 91 -25.51 -6.65 -16.94
C TYR A 91 -25.37 -5.36 -16.14
N LEU A 92 -25.74 -4.24 -16.74
CA LEU A 92 -25.67 -2.91 -16.15
C LEU A 92 -27.05 -2.29 -16.10
N LEU A 93 -27.57 -2.04 -14.90
CA LEU A 93 -28.82 -1.29 -14.71
C LEU A 93 -28.51 0.20 -14.69
N HIS A 94 -29.15 0.97 -15.56
CA HIS A 94 -29.07 2.44 -15.60
C HIS A 94 -30.47 3.03 -15.88
N ALA A 95 -30.59 4.35 -15.96
CA ALA A 95 -31.84 5.13 -16.01
C ALA A 95 -32.99 4.52 -16.87
N GLY A 96 -33.74 3.60 -16.28
CA GLY A 96 -34.87 2.94 -16.93
C GLY A 96 -34.54 1.73 -17.83
N SER A 97 -33.28 1.32 -17.91
CA SER A 97 -32.78 0.35 -18.90
C SER A 97 -31.74 -0.61 -18.32
N VAL A 98 -31.66 -1.81 -18.88
CA VAL A 98 -30.54 -2.74 -18.65
C VAL A 98 -29.72 -2.85 -19.92
N SER A 99 -28.43 -2.61 -19.81
CA SER A 99 -27.46 -2.87 -20.87
C SER A 99 -26.71 -4.16 -20.60
N VAL A 100 -26.48 -4.93 -21.65
CA VAL A 100 -25.85 -6.25 -21.63
C VAL A 100 -24.64 -6.23 -22.56
N ALA A 101 -23.52 -6.71 -22.05
CA ALA A 101 -22.27 -6.81 -22.80
C ALA A 101 -21.56 -8.14 -22.52
N PRO A 102 -20.92 -8.75 -23.55
CA PRO A 102 -19.98 -9.85 -23.32
C PRO A 102 -18.75 -9.38 -22.50
N PRO A 103 -17.92 -10.32 -22.00
CA PRO A 103 -16.68 -9.98 -21.33
C PRO A 103 -15.80 -9.08 -22.20
N LYS A 104 -15.24 -8.00 -21.63
CA LYS A 104 -14.33 -7.05 -22.31
C LYS A 104 -14.91 -6.33 -23.53
N ALA A 105 -16.23 -6.38 -23.77
CA ALA A 105 -16.81 -5.90 -25.02
C ALA A 105 -16.92 -4.37 -25.09
N GLU A 106 -16.69 -3.82 -26.28
CA GLU A 106 -16.83 -2.39 -26.60
C GLU A 106 -18.27 -2.02 -27.00
N ALA A 107 -19.16 -3.01 -27.14
CA ALA A 107 -20.53 -2.83 -27.61
C ALA A 107 -21.56 -3.36 -26.61
N TRP A 108 -22.57 -2.53 -26.33
CA TRP A 108 -23.67 -2.82 -25.43
C TRP A 108 -24.97 -3.02 -26.20
N LYS A 109 -25.75 -4.04 -25.84
CA LYS A 109 -27.16 -4.14 -26.20
C LYS A 109 -27.99 -3.60 -25.05
N SER A 110 -29.02 -2.81 -25.31
CA SER A 110 -29.84 -2.20 -24.24
C SER A 110 -31.30 -2.60 -24.38
N ALA A 111 -31.95 -2.78 -23.24
CA ALA A 111 -33.38 -3.03 -23.15
C ALA A 111 -34.01 -2.07 -22.16
N THR A 112 -35.11 -1.42 -22.56
CA THR A 112 -35.90 -0.59 -21.66
C THR A 112 -36.70 -1.48 -20.71
N VAL A 113 -36.56 -1.25 -19.41
CA VAL A 113 -37.26 -2.01 -18.36
C VAL A 113 -38.21 -1.15 -17.51
N GLY A 114 -38.12 0.18 -17.59
CA GLY A 114 -38.84 1.10 -16.69
C GLY A 114 -38.01 1.47 -15.45
N ASP A 115 -38.52 2.29 -14.51
CA ASP A 115 -37.75 2.78 -13.36
C ASP A 115 -37.30 1.63 -12.43
N GLY A 116 -36.13 1.09 -12.74
CA GLY A 116 -35.51 -0.02 -12.05
C GLY A 116 -34.56 0.44 -10.96
N TRP A 117 -34.70 -0.13 -9.77
CA TRP A 117 -33.86 0.20 -8.60
C TRP A 117 -32.87 -0.90 -8.23
N ILE A 118 -33.23 -2.17 -8.46
CA ILE A 118 -32.40 -3.31 -8.10
C ILE A 118 -32.46 -4.40 -9.16
N MET A 119 -31.37 -5.14 -9.27
CA MET A 119 -31.22 -6.27 -10.18
C MET A 119 -30.52 -7.42 -9.46
N VAL A 120 -30.92 -8.65 -9.76
CA VAL A 120 -30.28 -9.88 -9.26
C VAL A 120 -30.03 -10.85 -10.40
N ALA A 121 -28.98 -11.67 -10.28
CA ALA A 121 -28.71 -12.73 -11.24
C ALA A 121 -29.86 -13.72 -11.30
N ASP A 122 -30.26 -14.14 -12.51
CA ASP A 122 -31.20 -15.25 -12.68
C ASP A 122 -30.45 -16.57 -12.40
N PRO A 123 -30.83 -17.32 -11.36
CA PRO A 123 -30.11 -18.53 -11.00
C PRO A 123 -30.41 -19.73 -11.91
N SER A 124 -31.38 -19.60 -12.82
CA SER A 124 -31.88 -20.69 -13.68
C SER A 124 -31.38 -20.62 -15.12
N ALA A 125 -30.93 -19.45 -15.57
CA ALA A 125 -30.44 -19.23 -16.93
C ALA A 125 -29.60 -17.95 -17.00
N ASP A 126 -28.77 -17.80 -18.04
CA ASP A 126 -28.04 -16.56 -18.29
C ASP A 126 -29.03 -15.39 -18.45
N GLY A 127 -28.93 -14.42 -17.56
CA GLY A 127 -29.93 -13.35 -17.42
C GLY A 127 -29.98 -12.74 -16.03
N VAL A 128 -30.81 -11.71 -15.91
CA VAL A 128 -31.04 -10.96 -14.67
C VAL A 128 -32.51 -10.68 -14.46
N TRP A 129 -32.94 -10.59 -13.20
CA TRP A 129 -34.27 -10.12 -12.84
C TRP A 129 -34.16 -8.70 -12.29
N VAL A 130 -35.06 -7.84 -12.73
CA VAL A 130 -35.07 -6.41 -12.43
C VAL A 130 -36.41 -6.05 -11.84
N ALA A 131 -36.38 -5.37 -10.70
CA ALA A 131 -37.54 -4.74 -10.09
C ALA A 131 -37.72 -3.36 -10.74
N ALA A 132 -38.66 -3.25 -11.68
CA ALA A 132 -38.88 -2.06 -12.49
C ALA A 132 -40.30 -1.51 -12.28
N GLY A 133 -40.41 -0.43 -11.50
CA GLY A 133 -41.69 0.03 -11.01
C GLY A 133 -42.43 -1.07 -10.25
N ALA A 134 -43.68 -1.36 -10.65
CA ALA A 134 -44.50 -2.43 -10.07
C ALA A 134 -44.24 -3.82 -10.68
N GLU A 135 -43.34 -3.93 -11.65
CA GLU A 135 -43.09 -5.15 -12.40
C GLU A 135 -41.78 -5.81 -12.00
N LEU A 136 -41.78 -7.14 -11.96
CA LEU A 136 -40.57 -7.94 -12.00
C LEU A 136 -40.37 -8.43 -13.43
N VAL A 137 -39.29 -7.99 -14.06
CA VAL A 137 -38.95 -8.36 -15.44
C VAL A 137 -37.66 -9.15 -15.49
N ARG A 138 -37.54 -10.04 -16.48
CA ARG A 138 -36.32 -10.77 -16.80
C ARG A 138 -35.67 -10.15 -18.03
N VAL A 139 -34.36 -9.89 -17.97
CA VAL A 139 -33.55 -9.47 -19.12
C VAL A 139 -32.56 -10.57 -19.47
N GLY A 140 -32.62 -11.06 -20.71
CA GLY A 140 -31.74 -12.10 -21.24
C GLY A 140 -30.42 -11.56 -21.83
N PRO A 141 -29.48 -12.43 -22.22
CA PRO A 141 -28.18 -12.05 -22.78
C PRO A 141 -28.29 -11.27 -24.10
N ASP A 142 -29.40 -11.45 -24.83
CA ASP A 142 -29.70 -10.70 -26.06
C ASP A 142 -30.50 -9.41 -25.82
N ALA A 143 -30.53 -8.90 -24.58
CA ALA A 143 -31.31 -7.74 -24.18
C ALA A 143 -32.84 -7.91 -24.41
N THR A 144 -33.33 -9.15 -24.42
CA THR A 144 -34.77 -9.46 -24.50
C THR A 144 -35.41 -9.28 -23.13
N VAL A 145 -36.49 -8.49 -23.04
CA VAL A 145 -37.26 -8.28 -21.80
C VAL A 145 -38.49 -9.19 -21.78
N LYS A 146 -38.71 -9.87 -20.66
CA LYS A 146 -39.93 -10.64 -20.40
C LYS A 146 -40.47 -10.26 -19.02
N THR A 147 -41.66 -9.69 -18.97
CA THR A 147 -42.37 -9.48 -17.71
C THR A 147 -42.68 -10.83 -17.07
N LEU A 148 -42.21 -11.03 -15.84
CA LEU A 148 -42.51 -12.23 -15.07
C LEU A 148 -43.86 -12.03 -14.36
N PHE A 149 -44.05 -10.89 -13.69
CA PHE A 149 -45.34 -10.43 -13.16
C PHE A 149 -45.35 -8.94 -12.83
N THR A 150 -46.57 -8.45 -12.64
CA THR A 150 -46.89 -7.13 -12.08
C THR A 150 -47.52 -7.33 -10.70
N VAL A 151 -47.13 -6.49 -9.74
CA VAL A 151 -47.80 -6.40 -8.44
C VAL A 151 -48.81 -5.25 -8.52
N GLU A 152 -50.09 -5.59 -8.66
CA GLU A 152 -51.15 -4.59 -8.78
C GLU A 152 -51.18 -3.67 -7.55
N GLY A 153 -51.23 -2.35 -7.79
CA GLY A 153 -51.27 -1.33 -6.74
C GLY A 153 -49.92 -0.98 -6.12
N ALA A 154 -48.85 -1.72 -6.41
CA ALA A 154 -47.52 -1.40 -5.92
C ALA A 154 -46.99 -0.09 -6.52
N LYS A 155 -46.45 0.79 -5.66
CA LYS A 155 -45.80 2.04 -6.11
C LYS A 155 -44.39 1.82 -6.64
N GLY A 156 -43.82 0.65 -6.39
CA GLY A 156 -42.47 0.27 -6.78
C GLY A 156 -42.04 -1.01 -6.09
N LEU A 157 -41.05 -1.69 -6.63
CA LEU A 157 -40.39 -2.85 -6.02
C LEU A 157 -38.95 -2.48 -5.64
N ARG A 158 -38.49 -2.91 -4.46
CA ARG A 158 -37.19 -2.46 -3.89
C ARG A 158 -36.15 -3.56 -3.71
N ARG A 159 -36.57 -4.78 -3.40
CA ARG A 159 -35.67 -5.92 -3.14
C ARG A 159 -36.20 -7.18 -3.78
N ILE A 160 -35.28 -8.08 -4.15
CA ILE A 160 -35.58 -9.37 -4.75
C ILE A 160 -34.78 -10.44 -4.00
N ALA A 161 -35.43 -11.51 -3.57
CA ALA A 161 -34.79 -12.71 -3.05
C ALA A 161 -35.36 -13.95 -3.75
N ILE A 162 -34.50 -14.93 -4.06
CA ILE A 162 -34.85 -16.08 -4.90
C ILE A 162 -34.66 -17.38 -4.13
N ASP A 163 -35.72 -18.17 -3.98
CA ASP A 163 -35.65 -19.56 -3.54
C ASP A 163 -35.55 -20.46 -4.79
N LYS A 164 -34.32 -20.71 -5.26
CA LYS A 164 -34.09 -21.57 -6.43
C LYS A 164 -34.65 -22.99 -6.22
N LYS A 165 -34.54 -23.52 -4.99
CA LYS A 165 -34.90 -24.92 -4.68
C LYS A 165 -36.40 -25.14 -4.80
N ARG A 166 -37.20 -24.16 -4.37
CA ARG A 166 -38.66 -24.21 -4.47
C ARG A 166 -39.23 -23.51 -5.72
N GLY A 167 -38.39 -22.82 -6.46
CA GLY A 167 -38.80 -21.98 -7.58
C GLY A 167 -39.67 -20.81 -7.13
N LEU A 168 -39.36 -20.19 -5.99
CA LEU A 168 -40.06 -19.02 -5.48
C LEU A 168 -39.23 -17.75 -5.67
N VAL A 169 -39.91 -16.63 -5.85
CA VAL A 169 -39.34 -15.28 -5.82
C VAL A 169 -40.09 -14.44 -4.81
N HIS A 170 -39.35 -13.66 -4.04
CA HIS A 170 -39.85 -12.75 -3.02
C HIS A 170 -39.45 -11.34 -3.42
N VAL A 171 -40.42 -10.43 -3.52
CA VAL A 171 -40.16 -9.02 -3.87
C VAL A 171 -40.79 -8.09 -2.84
N GLU A 172 -40.03 -7.10 -2.39
CA GLU A 172 -40.52 -6.09 -1.45
C GLU A 172 -41.18 -4.91 -2.18
N GLU A 173 -42.36 -4.50 -1.72
CA GLU A 173 -43.04 -3.28 -2.13
C GLU A 173 -42.39 -2.03 -1.51
N ALA A 174 -41.97 -1.09 -2.34
CA ALA A 174 -41.36 0.16 -1.91
C ALA A 174 -42.35 1.04 -1.14
N GLN A 175 -41.86 1.71 -0.09
CA GLN A 175 -42.56 2.76 0.67
C GLN A 175 -43.85 2.29 1.39
N THR A 176 -43.97 0.99 1.67
CA THR A 176 -45.05 0.46 2.51
C THR A 176 -44.65 0.44 3.99
N LYS A 177 -45.61 0.74 4.87
CA LYS A 177 -45.50 0.58 6.32
C LYS A 177 -46.77 -0.12 6.82
N PRO A 178 -46.73 -1.42 7.16
CA PRO A 178 -45.56 -2.32 7.20
C PRO A 178 -44.98 -2.66 5.81
N PRO A 179 -43.68 -3.04 5.71
CA PRO A 179 -43.11 -3.60 4.50
C PRO A 179 -43.91 -4.82 4.03
N ARG A 180 -44.26 -4.83 2.75
CA ARG A 180 -44.95 -5.95 2.11
C ARG A 180 -43.98 -6.73 1.25
N VAL A 181 -43.98 -8.05 1.39
CA VAL A 181 -43.22 -8.95 0.52
C VAL A 181 -44.17 -9.85 -0.24
N HIS A 182 -44.12 -9.75 -1.56
CA HIS A 182 -44.89 -10.53 -2.49
C HIS A 182 -44.10 -11.78 -2.85
N THR A 183 -44.68 -12.95 -2.60
CA THR A 183 -44.07 -14.25 -2.92
C THR A 183 -44.79 -14.87 -4.11
N ARG A 184 -44.03 -15.34 -5.10
CA ARG A 184 -44.58 -15.98 -6.30
C ARG A 184 -43.77 -17.20 -6.72
N LYS A 185 -44.45 -18.21 -7.26
CA LYS A 185 -43.82 -19.38 -7.88
C LYS A 185 -43.52 -19.10 -9.35
N LEU A 186 -42.31 -19.44 -9.80
CA LEU A 186 -41.79 -19.09 -11.13
C LEU A 186 -42.42 -19.90 -12.27
N ALA A 187 -42.87 -21.13 -11.99
CA ALA A 187 -43.24 -22.09 -13.02
C ALA A 187 -44.69 -21.93 -13.55
N ASP A 188 -45.61 -21.32 -12.79
CA ASP A 188 -47.04 -21.63 -12.98
C ASP A 188 -47.95 -20.41 -13.25
N GLY A 189 -47.43 -19.18 -13.31
CA GLY A 189 -48.27 -17.98 -13.51
C GLY A 189 -49.31 -17.71 -12.40
N ALA A 190 -49.34 -18.53 -11.36
CA ALA A 190 -50.34 -18.51 -10.29
C ALA A 190 -50.29 -17.22 -9.44
N ALA A 191 -51.37 -17.04 -8.66
CA ALA A 191 -51.64 -15.88 -7.82
C ALA A 191 -50.45 -15.46 -6.95
N VAL A 192 -50.24 -14.15 -6.86
CA VAL A 192 -49.24 -13.53 -5.97
C VAL A 192 -49.72 -13.70 -4.54
N VAL A 193 -48.95 -14.42 -3.71
CA VAL A 193 -49.21 -14.45 -2.27
C VAL A 193 -48.51 -13.24 -1.66
N THR A 194 -49.28 -12.20 -1.37
CA THR A 194 -48.78 -11.03 -0.63
C THR A 194 -48.72 -11.36 0.85
N ARG A 195 -47.56 -11.13 1.47
CA ARG A 195 -47.36 -11.29 2.90
C ARG A 195 -46.91 -9.98 3.50
N GLU A 196 -47.53 -9.60 4.59
CA GLU A 196 -47.05 -8.47 5.39
C GLU A 196 -45.96 -8.99 6.32
N ILE A 197 -44.77 -8.38 6.25
CA ILE A 197 -43.73 -8.69 7.22
C ILE A 197 -44.00 -7.80 8.43
N PRO A 198 -44.25 -8.37 9.62
CA PRO A 198 -44.48 -7.58 10.82
C PRO A 198 -43.28 -6.65 11.04
N ILE A 199 -43.49 -5.32 11.07
CA ILE A 199 -42.41 -4.44 11.52
C ILE A 199 -42.18 -4.72 13.01
N PRO A 200 -40.94 -4.81 13.47
CA PRO A 200 -40.65 -4.67 14.90
C PRO A 200 -41.34 -3.43 15.47
N GLU A 201 -41.71 -3.44 16.76
CA GLU A 201 -42.44 -2.31 17.40
C GLU A 201 -41.75 -0.94 17.20
N ASP A 202 -40.45 -0.95 16.89
CA ASP A 202 -39.56 0.20 16.73
C ASP A 202 -39.57 0.86 15.33
N GLY A 203 -40.37 0.37 14.37
CA GLY A 203 -40.67 1.11 13.12
C GLY A 203 -39.59 1.12 12.04
N HIS A 204 -38.67 0.14 12.06
CA HIS A 204 -37.48 0.09 11.21
C HIS A 204 -37.76 -0.14 9.71
N ALA A 205 -36.87 0.39 8.86
CA ALA A 205 -36.84 0.04 7.45
C ALA A 205 -36.28 -1.37 7.28
N LEU A 206 -36.87 -2.16 6.37
CA LEU A 206 -36.19 -3.34 5.87
C LEU A 206 -34.91 -2.85 5.18
N ASN A 207 -33.77 -3.47 5.47
CA ASN A 207 -32.43 -3.18 4.91
C ASN A 207 -31.93 -4.30 4.00
N GLY A 208 -32.32 -5.55 4.27
CA GLY A 208 -31.98 -6.69 3.42
C GLY A 208 -33.01 -7.82 3.45
N LEU A 209 -33.06 -8.59 2.37
CA LEU A 209 -33.97 -9.72 2.17
C LEU A 209 -33.21 -10.85 1.48
N LEU A 210 -33.14 -12.03 2.10
CA LEU A 210 -32.43 -13.20 1.56
C LEU A 210 -33.23 -14.49 1.80
N VAL A 211 -32.94 -15.53 1.03
CA VAL A 211 -33.48 -16.88 1.24
C VAL A 211 -32.35 -17.83 1.60
N HIS A 212 -32.53 -18.60 2.66
CA HIS A 212 -31.58 -19.65 3.05
C HIS A 212 -31.63 -20.84 2.05
N PRO A 213 -30.55 -21.26 1.39
CA PRO A 213 -30.59 -22.23 0.29
C PRO A 213 -31.02 -23.64 0.72
N GLY A 214 -30.61 -24.10 1.91
CA GLY A 214 -30.99 -25.42 2.45
C GLY A 214 -32.45 -25.51 2.88
N THR A 215 -32.89 -24.58 3.73
CA THR A 215 -34.21 -24.58 4.38
C THR A 215 -35.28 -23.78 3.63
N GLY A 216 -34.88 -22.88 2.72
CA GLY A 216 -35.64 -21.72 2.23
C GLY A 216 -36.49 -21.04 3.28
N ARG A 217 -35.85 -20.73 4.40
CA ARG A 217 -36.36 -19.70 5.29
C ARG A 217 -36.07 -18.34 4.66
N LEU A 218 -37.06 -17.46 4.70
CA LEU A 218 -36.91 -16.06 4.35
C LEU A 218 -36.26 -15.34 5.54
N VAL A 219 -35.22 -14.58 5.26
CA VAL A 219 -34.43 -13.84 6.25
C VAL A 219 -34.55 -12.36 5.91
N ALA A 220 -35.18 -11.61 6.80
CA ALA A 220 -35.41 -10.17 6.68
C ALA A 220 -34.57 -9.45 7.73
N LEU A 221 -33.79 -8.45 7.30
CA LEU A 221 -32.94 -7.65 8.17
C LEU A 221 -33.49 -6.24 8.26
N PHE A 222 -33.77 -5.79 9.47
CA PHE A 222 -34.27 -4.45 9.78
C PHE A 222 -33.17 -3.61 10.43
N GLY A 223 -33.04 -2.36 9.99
CA GLY A 223 -32.10 -1.38 10.56
C GLY A 223 -32.62 0.04 10.41
N ASP A 224 -32.29 0.92 11.37
CA ASP A 224 -32.93 2.24 11.49
C ASP A 224 -32.16 3.41 10.87
N GLY A 225 -31.16 3.12 10.04
CA GLY A 225 -30.42 4.10 9.26
C GLY A 225 -29.50 5.02 10.08
N PHE A 226 -29.91 5.54 11.25
CA PHE A 226 -29.14 6.54 12.02
C PHE A 226 -29.49 6.66 13.52
N LYS A 227 -30.51 5.96 14.04
CA LYS A 227 -31.04 6.23 15.41
C LYS A 227 -30.49 5.34 16.54
N GLY A 228 -29.52 4.47 16.25
CA GLY A 228 -28.84 3.71 17.28
C GLY A 228 -29.69 2.61 17.94
N HIS A 229 -30.44 1.85 17.13
CA HIS A 229 -31.13 0.63 17.57
C HIS A 229 -30.39 -0.64 17.13
N ASP A 230 -30.62 -1.74 17.85
CA ASP A 230 -30.11 -3.08 17.50
C ASP A 230 -30.74 -3.57 16.18
N ASN A 231 -29.98 -4.32 15.39
CA ASN A 231 -30.46 -4.98 14.19
C ASN A 231 -31.44 -6.10 14.56
N VAL A 232 -32.61 -6.09 13.93
CA VAL A 232 -33.61 -7.15 14.09
C VAL A 232 -33.59 -8.05 12.87
N LEU A 233 -33.28 -9.32 13.09
CA LEU A 233 -33.38 -10.37 12.09
C LEU A 233 -34.73 -11.06 12.26
N GLN A 234 -35.55 -11.10 11.23
CA GLN A 234 -36.75 -11.93 11.24
C GLN A 234 -36.55 -13.12 10.32
N ILE A 235 -36.87 -14.32 10.84
CA ILE A 235 -36.74 -15.57 10.10
C ILE A 235 -38.11 -16.24 10.07
N ALA A 236 -38.59 -16.55 8.88
CA ALA A 236 -39.82 -17.33 8.66
C ALA A 236 -39.57 -18.46 7.67
N PRO A 237 -40.30 -19.59 7.76
CA PRO A 237 -40.43 -20.49 6.62
C PRO A 237 -40.96 -19.72 5.39
N ALA A 238 -40.38 -19.91 4.20
CA ALA A 238 -40.86 -19.21 2.98
C ALA A 238 -42.31 -19.53 2.59
N GLU A 239 -42.98 -20.46 3.27
CA GLU A 239 -44.37 -20.88 3.00
C GLU A 239 -45.36 -20.52 4.12
N LYS A 240 -44.91 -19.94 5.25
CA LYS A 240 -45.77 -19.63 6.41
C LYS A 240 -45.61 -18.17 6.85
N ASP A 241 -46.66 -17.59 7.42
CA ASP A 241 -46.68 -16.22 7.96
C ASP A 241 -46.16 -16.13 9.42
N ASP A 242 -45.36 -17.11 9.85
CA ASP A 242 -44.82 -17.21 11.22
C ASP A 242 -43.39 -16.63 11.29
N PHE A 243 -43.28 -15.32 11.14
CA PHE A 243 -42.01 -14.60 11.37
C PHE A 243 -41.71 -14.55 12.86
N LYS A 244 -40.58 -15.16 13.25
CA LYS A 244 -40.07 -15.06 14.61
C LYS A 244 -38.94 -14.04 14.66
N PRO A 245 -39.09 -12.93 15.40
CA PRO A 245 -38.03 -11.96 15.53
C PRO A 245 -36.87 -12.52 16.36
N PHE A 246 -35.66 -12.20 15.92
CA PHE A 246 -34.41 -12.49 16.59
C PHE A 246 -33.54 -11.22 16.57
N THR A 247 -33.27 -10.67 17.75
CA THR A 247 -32.46 -9.45 17.87
C THR A 247 -30.99 -9.81 17.97
N VAL A 248 -30.18 -9.23 17.08
CA VAL A 248 -28.72 -9.31 17.17
C VAL A 248 -28.25 -8.15 18.04
N LYS A 249 -28.12 -8.40 19.35
CA LYS A 249 -27.76 -7.36 20.32
C LYS A 249 -26.37 -6.78 20.06
N GLY A 250 -26.24 -5.46 20.17
CA GLY A 250 -24.98 -4.75 20.01
C GLY A 250 -24.47 -4.74 18.57
N ALA A 251 -25.33 -5.03 17.59
CA ALA A 251 -25.10 -4.85 16.18
C ALA A 251 -26.07 -3.78 15.71
N MET A 252 -25.57 -2.61 15.31
CA MET A 252 -26.44 -1.45 15.02
C MET A 252 -26.22 -0.98 13.60
N ASP A 253 -27.31 -0.71 12.90
CA ASP A 253 -27.33 -0.17 11.54
C ASP A 253 -26.60 -1.04 10.51
N ALA A 254 -27.20 -2.20 10.21
CA ALA A 254 -26.67 -3.07 9.18
C ALA A 254 -26.79 -2.45 7.78
N GLN A 255 -25.63 -2.25 7.14
CA GLN A 255 -25.51 -1.68 5.80
C GLN A 255 -25.51 -2.75 4.71
N HIS A 256 -25.03 -3.94 5.04
CA HIS A 256 -24.95 -5.05 4.10
C HIS A 256 -25.11 -6.38 4.81
N MET A 257 -25.65 -7.37 4.10
CA MET A 257 -25.77 -8.73 4.59
C MET A 257 -25.42 -9.72 3.50
N MET A 258 -24.80 -10.83 3.88
CA MET A 258 -24.40 -11.87 2.95
C MET A 258 -24.57 -13.22 3.62
N LEU A 259 -25.14 -14.17 2.88
CA LEU A 259 -25.23 -15.55 3.33
C LEU A 259 -23.97 -16.32 2.92
N HIS A 260 -23.41 -17.10 3.83
CA HIS A 260 -22.37 -18.05 3.51
C HIS A 260 -22.89 -19.08 2.47
N PRO A 261 -22.08 -19.54 1.50
CA PRO A 261 -22.52 -20.49 0.48
C PRO A 261 -23.12 -21.79 1.03
N GLY A 262 -22.65 -22.24 2.19
CA GLY A 262 -23.21 -23.40 2.90
C GLY A 262 -24.59 -23.16 3.53
N GLY A 263 -25.05 -21.91 3.63
CA GLY A 263 -26.37 -21.53 4.13
C GLY A 263 -26.46 -21.31 5.64
N ASP A 264 -25.61 -21.96 6.43
CA ASP A 264 -25.75 -21.95 7.90
C ASP A 264 -25.25 -20.67 8.58
N LEU A 265 -24.47 -19.84 7.90
CA LEU A 265 -23.95 -18.58 8.44
C LEU A 265 -24.49 -17.39 7.67
N LEU A 266 -24.87 -16.35 8.39
CA LEU A 266 -25.23 -15.03 7.90
C LEU A 266 -24.23 -14.01 8.43
N PHE A 267 -23.71 -13.18 7.55
CA PHE A 267 -22.84 -12.06 7.89
C PHE A 267 -23.63 -10.75 7.79
N THR A 268 -23.50 -9.87 8.77
CA THR A 268 -24.04 -8.49 8.70
C THR A 268 -22.95 -7.47 9.01
N ALA A 269 -22.80 -6.48 8.15
CA ALA A 269 -21.88 -5.35 8.34
C ALA A 269 -22.60 -4.24 9.11
N ASN A 270 -22.21 -4.00 10.37
CA ASN A 270 -22.90 -3.09 11.28
C ASN A 270 -22.10 -1.78 11.40
N ASP A 271 -22.55 -0.75 10.70
CA ASP A 271 -21.82 0.51 10.54
C ASP A 271 -21.59 1.24 11.87
N ASN A 272 -22.64 1.37 12.67
CA ASN A 272 -22.59 2.16 13.90
C ASN A 272 -21.81 1.47 15.01
N THR A 273 -21.79 0.14 15.07
CA THR A 273 -21.04 -0.61 16.08
C THR A 273 -19.61 -0.93 15.64
N GLY A 274 -19.27 -0.75 14.37
CA GLY A 274 -17.93 -1.02 13.86
C GLY A 274 -17.56 -2.51 13.93
N ASP A 275 -18.52 -3.39 13.68
CA ASP A 275 -18.31 -4.84 13.71
C ASP A 275 -19.10 -5.57 12.62
N VAL A 276 -18.67 -6.81 12.37
CA VAL A 276 -19.44 -7.77 11.59
C VAL A 276 -20.07 -8.79 12.53
N SER A 277 -21.38 -8.99 12.42
CA SER A 277 -22.04 -10.10 13.12
C SER A 277 -21.92 -11.36 12.26
N ILE A 278 -21.44 -12.45 12.83
CA ILE A 278 -21.48 -13.78 12.25
C ILE A 278 -22.59 -14.56 12.97
N VAL A 279 -23.74 -14.68 12.31
CA VAL A 279 -24.96 -15.31 12.83
C VAL A 279 -25.06 -16.74 12.33
N ASP A 280 -25.19 -17.69 13.24
CA ASP A 280 -25.35 -19.11 13.02
C ASP A 280 -26.84 -19.47 12.97
N LEU A 281 -27.34 -19.65 11.75
CA LEU A 281 -28.74 -19.95 11.43
C LEU A 281 -29.12 -21.41 11.65
N SER A 282 -28.14 -22.29 11.88
CA SER A 282 -28.40 -23.70 12.19
C SER A 282 -28.96 -23.89 13.60
N LYS A 283 -28.73 -22.91 14.49
CA LYS A 283 -29.17 -22.93 15.89
C LYS A 283 -30.56 -22.33 16.05
N THR A 284 -31.29 -22.81 17.06
CA THR A 284 -32.62 -22.31 17.44
C THR A 284 -32.67 -22.02 18.95
N PRO A 285 -32.73 -20.74 19.38
CA PRO A 285 -32.62 -19.53 18.55
C PRO A 285 -31.25 -19.42 17.87
N PRO A 286 -31.11 -18.62 16.80
CA PRO A 286 -29.81 -18.35 16.19
C PRO A 286 -28.79 -17.87 17.22
N ALA A 287 -27.53 -18.21 17.04
CA ALA A 287 -26.44 -17.70 17.88
C ALA A 287 -25.55 -16.78 17.07
N PHE A 288 -24.92 -15.78 17.67
CA PHE A 288 -24.05 -14.87 16.93
C PHE A 288 -22.79 -14.50 17.71
N VAL A 289 -21.80 -13.96 16.98
CA VAL A 289 -20.64 -13.29 17.53
C VAL A 289 -20.37 -12.02 16.73
N ASN A 290 -19.96 -10.96 17.42
CA ASN A 290 -19.55 -9.71 16.78
C ASN A 290 -18.02 -9.68 16.70
N VAL A 291 -17.50 -9.55 15.49
CA VAL A 291 -16.07 -9.40 15.24
C VAL A 291 -15.80 -7.94 14.94
N LYS A 292 -15.01 -7.28 15.80
CA LYS A 292 -14.67 -5.87 15.61
C LYS A 292 -13.88 -5.66 14.34
N THR A 293 -14.26 -4.62 13.61
CA THR A 293 -13.52 -4.09 12.47
C THR A 293 -12.95 -2.75 12.89
N GLU A 294 -11.70 -2.45 12.53
CA GLU A 294 -11.04 -1.17 12.88
C GLU A 294 -11.58 0.02 12.04
N GLY A 295 -12.91 0.13 11.93
CA GLY A 295 -13.65 1.05 11.09
C GLY A 295 -15.13 0.63 10.99
N LYS A 296 -15.96 1.44 10.33
CA LYS A 296 -17.39 1.18 10.17
C LYS A 296 -17.64 0.28 8.95
N PRO A 297 -18.03 -0.99 9.09
CA PRO A 297 -18.13 -1.92 7.97
C PRO A 297 -19.36 -1.64 7.10
N ASN A 298 -19.20 -1.75 5.78
CA ASN A 298 -20.27 -1.47 4.82
C ASN A 298 -20.32 -2.39 3.60
N GLY A 299 -19.22 -3.05 3.25
CA GLY A 299 -19.15 -4.02 2.16
C GLY A 299 -18.62 -5.36 2.66
N LEU A 300 -19.12 -6.45 2.07
CA LEU A 300 -18.77 -7.82 2.45
C LEU A 300 -18.52 -8.64 1.19
N CYS A 301 -17.46 -9.43 1.20
CA CYS A 301 -17.18 -10.42 0.16
C CYS A 301 -16.52 -11.66 0.81
N TYR A 302 -16.97 -12.86 0.44
CA TYR A 302 -16.46 -14.10 1.03
C TYR A 302 -15.59 -14.86 0.03
N ASP A 303 -14.38 -15.23 0.46
CA ASP A 303 -13.48 -16.13 -0.25
C ASP A 303 -13.67 -17.55 0.28
N LYS A 304 -14.40 -18.38 -0.49
CA LYS A 304 -14.72 -19.75 -0.09
C LYS A 304 -13.48 -20.66 -0.02
N LYS A 305 -12.44 -20.37 -0.81
CA LYS A 305 -11.24 -21.23 -0.85
C LYS A 305 -10.38 -21.04 0.39
N ARG A 306 -10.42 -19.86 0.98
CA ARG A 306 -9.59 -19.47 2.13
C ARG A 306 -10.38 -19.30 3.43
N ASP A 307 -11.69 -19.60 3.43
CA ASP A 307 -12.58 -19.41 4.58
C ASP A 307 -12.47 -17.99 5.18
N THR A 308 -12.30 -16.99 4.30
CA THR A 308 -12.01 -15.60 4.68
C THR A 308 -13.13 -14.68 4.22
N LEU A 309 -13.69 -13.94 5.16
CA LEU A 309 -14.61 -12.83 4.91
C LEU A 309 -13.82 -11.52 4.82
N TRP A 310 -13.84 -10.91 3.64
CA TRP A 310 -13.28 -9.59 3.38
C TRP A 310 -14.32 -8.51 3.66
N VAL A 311 -13.95 -7.59 4.53
CA VAL A 311 -14.83 -6.56 5.04
C VAL A 311 -14.29 -5.21 4.66
N GLN A 312 -15.07 -4.51 3.84
CA GLN A 312 -14.84 -3.12 3.53
C GLN A 312 -15.36 -2.25 4.67
N THR A 313 -14.64 -1.18 4.98
CA THR A 313 -15.08 -0.19 5.96
C THR A 313 -15.16 1.21 5.36
N TRP A 314 -15.95 2.10 5.94
CA TRP A 314 -15.90 3.56 5.76
C TRP A 314 -14.65 4.17 6.42
N SER A 315 -13.53 3.47 6.31
CA SER A 315 -12.21 3.96 6.66
C SER A 315 -11.27 3.64 5.50
N THR A 316 -9.99 3.92 5.67
CA THR A 316 -8.95 3.53 4.72
C THR A 316 -8.60 2.05 4.82
N LYS A 317 -9.45 1.17 5.37
CA LYS A 317 -9.13 -0.24 5.64
C LYS A 317 -10.09 -1.24 4.98
N VAL A 318 -9.50 -2.35 4.57
CA VAL A 318 -10.20 -3.62 4.35
C VAL A 318 -9.71 -4.63 5.38
N VAL A 319 -10.64 -5.26 6.09
CA VAL A 319 -10.39 -6.22 7.16
C VAL A 319 -10.63 -7.64 6.65
N ALA A 320 -9.74 -8.56 6.98
CA ALA A 320 -9.89 -9.99 6.73
C ALA A 320 -10.34 -10.69 8.02
N ILE A 321 -11.46 -11.42 7.96
CA ILE A 321 -11.99 -12.22 9.06
C ILE A 321 -11.97 -13.69 8.67
N HIS A 322 -11.33 -14.54 9.47
CA HIS A 322 -11.41 -15.98 9.28
C HIS A 322 -12.73 -16.48 9.85
N VAL A 323 -13.59 -17.05 9.01
CA VAL A 323 -14.97 -17.37 9.36
C VAL A 323 -15.04 -18.51 10.38
N GLY A 324 -14.32 -19.61 10.17
CA GLY A 324 -14.27 -20.73 11.10
C GLY A 324 -13.72 -20.37 12.49
N LYS A 325 -12.73 -19.47 12.55
CA LYS A 325 -12.14 -19.01 13.81
C LYS A 325 -12.89 -17.83 14.45
N ARG A 326 -13.78 -17.17 13.68
CA ARG A 326 -14.56 -16.01 14.10
C ARG A 326 -13.70 -14.87 14.67
N VAL A 327 -12.55 -14.63 14.05
CA VAL A 327 -11.61 -13.57 14.45
C VAL A 327 -11.10 -12.80 13.24
N ALA A 328 -10.84 -11.52 13.42
CA ALA A 328 -10.06 -10.74 12.46
C ALA A 328 -8.63 -11.33 12.41
N ILE A 329 -8.15 -11.61 11.20
CA ILE A 329 -6.82 -12.20 10.96
C ILE A 329 -5.85 -11.21 10.33
N GLY A 330 -6.33 -10.04 9.93
CA GLY A 330 -5.52 -8.96 9.41
C GLY A 330 -6.37 -7.85 8.82
N SER A 331 -5.72 -6.77 8.44
CA SER A 331 -6.30 -5.70 7.63
C SER A 331 -5.22 -5.10 6.76
N PHE A 332 -5.59 -4.59 5.59
CA PHE A 332 -4.72 -3.73 4.81
C PHE A 332 -5.32 -2.33 4.68
N GLU A 333 -4.43 -1.34 4.61
CA GLU A 333 -4.80 0.06 4.49
C GLU A 333 -4.55 0.54 3.06
N GLY A 334 -5.53 1.24 2.48
CA GLY A 334 -5.34 1.96 1.23
C GLY A 334 -4.34 3.09 1.41
N PHE A 335 -3.36 3.17 0.51
CA PHE A 335 -2.22 4.07 0.59
C PHE A 335 -2.51 5.58 0.56
N SER A 336 -3.75 6.03 0.39
CA SER A 336 -4.09 7.45 0.28
C SER A 336 -4.85 7.97 1.50
N THR A 337 -4.28 8.99 2.15
CA THR A 337 -4.94 9.79 3.18
C THR A 337 -6.23 10.39 2.61
N GLY A 338 -7.39 10.03 3.17
CA GLY A 338 -8.68 10.64 2.85
C GLY A 338 -9.61 9.87 1.89
N HIS A 339 -9.25 8.67 1.42
CA HIS A 339 -10.14 7.85 0.58
C HIS A 339 -10.89 6.81 1.41
N LEU A 340 -12.19 6.67 1.16
CA LEU A 340 -13.04 5.65 1.78
C LEU A 340 -13.18 4.48 0.81
N TYR A 341 -13.02 3.25 1.29
CA TYR A 341 -13.36 2.10 0.45
C TYR A 341 -14.87 2.07 0.19
N LYS A 342 -15.23 1.84 -1.09
CA LYS A 342 -16.62 1.81 -1.59
C LYS A 342 -17.04 0.46 -2.18
N GLY A 343 -16.08 -0.38 -2.60
CA GLY A 343 -16.33 -1.76 -3.02
C GLY A 343 -15.21 -2.70 -2.60
N VAL A 344 -15.55 -3.96 -2.28
CA VAL A 344 -14.61 -5.07 -2.10
C VAL A 344 -15.10 -6.30 -2.86
N ALA A 345 -14.22 -6.95 -3.60
CA ALA A 345 -14.49 -8.20 -4.28
C ALA A 345 -13.24 -9.10 -4.24
N VAL A 346 -13.40 -10.40 -4.46
CA VAL A 346 -12.29 -11.35 -4.42
C VAL A 346 -12.25 -12.21 -5.69
N ASP A 347 -11.06 -12.32 -6.27
CA ASP A 347 -10.72 -13.37 -7.20
C ASP A 347 -10.31 -14.60 -6.38
N GLU A 348 -11.27 -15.46 -6.07
CA GLU A 348 -11.07 -16.67 -5.26
C GLU A 348 -9.99 -17.59 -5.84
N GLU A 349 -9.88 -17.65 -7.17
CA GLU A 349 -8.95 -18.51 -7.89
C GLU A 349 -7.50 -18.07 -7.65
N LEU A 350 -7.21 -16.77 -7.74
CA LEU A 350 -5.88 -16.22 -7.48
C LEU A 350 -5.63 -15.84 -6.01
N GLY A 351 -6.68 -15.72 -5.20
CA GLY A 351 -6.60 -15.13 -3.86
C GLY A 351 -6.36 -13.64 -3.85
N ARG A 352 -6.72 -12.95 -4.92
CA ARG A 352 -6.53 -11.51 -5.03
C ARG A 352 -7.78 -10.80 -4.57
N VAL A 353 -7.62 -9.94 -3.57
CA VAL A 353 -8.69 -9.05 -3.12
C VAL A 353 -8.61 -7.78 -3.93
N VAL A 354 -9.69 -7.40 -4.58
CA VAL A 354 -9.86 -6.13 -5.28
C VAL A 354 -10.68 -5.22 -4.38
N ALA A 355 -10.03 -4.20 -3.83
CA ALA A 355 -10.69 -3.18 -3.04
C ALA A 355 -10.63 -1.85 -3.77
N ILE A 356 -11.76 -1.14 -3.79
CA ILE A 356 -11.86 0.13 -4.51
C ILE A 356 -12.14 1.28 -3.56
N SER A 357 -11.26 2.28 -3.55
CA SER A 357 -11.36 3.44 -2.67
C SER A 357 -11.76 4.69 -3.46
N GLY A 358 -12.75 5.48 -3.01
CA GLY A 358 -13.13 6.75 -3.60
C GLY A 358 -13.08 7.91 -2.60
N TYR A 359 -12.76 9.12 -3.08
CA TYR A 359 -12.69 10.34 -2.25
C TYR A 359 -14.07 10.95 -1.97
N GLN A 360 -14.29 11.51 -0.77
CA GLN A 360 -15.41 12.45 -0.53
C GLN A 360 -15.01 13.83 -1.06
N GLY A 361 -15.23 14.10 -2.35
CA GLY A 361 -14.95 15.42 -2.94
C GLY A 361 -14.41 15.46 -4.38
N GLY A 362 -14.47 14.36 -5.13
CA GLY A 362 -14.28 14.39 -6.59
C GLY A 362 -12.85 14.16 -7.14
N CYS A 363 -11.89 13.72 -6.31
CA CYS A 363 -10.54 13.43 -6.81
C CYS A 363 -10.14 11.96 -6.60
N GLY A 364 -10.25 11.15 -7.66
CA GLY A 364 -9.58 9.87 -7.84
C GLY A 364 -10.11 8.67 -7.02
N ALA A 365 -10.18 7.51 -7.67
CA ALA A 365 -10.22 6.23 -6.99
C ALA A 365 -8.99 5.40 -7.31
N SER A 366 -8.68 4.53 -6.37
CA SER A 366 -7.56 3.61 -6.44
C SER A 366 -8.11 2.20 -6.37
N VAL A 367 -7.60 1.34 -7.25
CA VAL A 367 -7.85 -0.09 -7.17
C VAL A 367 -6.67 -0.70 -6.45
N HIS A 368 -6.95 -1.36 -5.34
CA HIS A 368 -5.97 -2.08 -4.53
C HIS A 368 -6.15 -3.55 -4.83
N THR A 369 -5.06 -4.20 -5.26
CA THR A 369 -5.00 -5.66 -5.35
C THR A 369 -4.05 -6.17 -4.30
N VAL A 370 -4.53 -7.04 -3.41
CA VAL A 370 -3.70 -7.68 -2.37
C VAL A 370 -3.74 -9.18 -2.59
N ALA A 371 -2.56 -9.79 -2.76
CA ALA A 371 -2.42 -11.23 -3.02
C ALA A 371 -2.31 -12.08 -1.73
N ASP A 372 -1.92 -11.49 -0.60
CA ASP A 372 -1.87 -12.16 0.71
C ASP A 372 -1.90 -11.10 1.84
N ALA A 373 -2.57 -11.41 2.96
CA ALA A 373 -2.61 -10.57 4.16
C ALA A 373 -1.27 -10.55 4.94
N LYS A 374 -0.22 -11.22 4.43
CA LYS A 374 1.09 -11.38 5.09
C LYS A 374 2.08 -10.22 4.90
N THR A 375 1.86 -9.29 3.94
CA THR A 375 2.74 -8.12 3.78
C THR A 375 2.40 -7.07 4.84
N LYS A 376 3.31 -6.89 5.81
CA LYS A 376 3.13 -5.94 6.92
C LYS A 376 3.96 -4.70 6.67
N PHE A 377 3.32 -3.61 6.23
CA PHE A 377 3.93 -2.28 6.27
C PHE A 377 4.01 -1.81 7.72
N LEU A 378 5.18 -1.32 8.13
CA LEU A 378 5.39 -0.81 9.47
C LEU A 378 5.32 0.71 9.42
N ARG A 379 4.28 1.26 10.06
CA ARG A 379 4.15 2.69 10.30
C ARG A 379 4.96 3.06 11.52
N THR A 380 5.82 4.06 11.36
CA THR A 380 6.56 4.67 12.47
C THR A 380 5.84 5.87 13.08
N GLY A 381 4.70 6.29 12.50
CA GLY A 381 3.87 7.40 12.99
C GLY A 381 4.34 8.78 12.52
N ALA A 382 5.65 8.97 12.33
CA ALA A 382 6.23 10.17 11.74
C ALA A 382 7.33 9.85 10.72
N ALA A 383 7.79 10.88 10.01
CA ALA A 383 8.91 10.83 9.10
C ALA A 383 10.22 10.57 9.87
N PRO A 384 10.91 9.46 9.63
CA PRO A 384 12.29 9.31 10.11
C PRO A 384 13.19 10.33 9.42
N MET A 385 14.04 11.00 10.19
CA MET A 385 15.03 11.99 9.76
C MET A 385 16.38 11.37 9.40
N ASP A 386 16.78 10.30 10.08
CA ASP A 386 18.04 9.57 9.88
C ASP A 386 17.88 8.15 10.47
N ALA A 387 18.72 7.20 10.06
CA ALA A 387 18.68 5.83 10.51
C ALA A 387 20.08 5.23 10.68
N ALA A 388 20.25 4.38 11.70
CA ALA A 388 21.47 3.63 11.94
C ALA A 388 21.18 2.17 12.28
N TRP A 389 22.04 1.26 11.82
CA TRP A 389 21.94 -0.14 12.22
C TRP A 389 22.81 -0.39 13.44
N ALA A 390 22.23 -0.97 14.50
CA ALA A 390 22.97 -1.37 15.69
C ALA A 390 22.27 -2.53 16.39
N ASP A 391 23.05 -3.50 16.86
CA ASP A 391 22.54 -4.69 17.57
C ASP A 391 21.46 -5.46 16.77
N GLY A 392 21.67 -5.61 15.46
CA GLY A 392 20.74 -6.33 14.57
C GLY A 392 19.39 -5.63 14.36
N LYS A 393 19.27 -4.37 14.80
CA LYS A 393 18.04 -3.57 14.73
C LYS A 393 18.30 -2.26 13.99
N LEU A 394 17.25 -1.71 13.42
CA LEU A 394 17.26 -0.41 12.78
C LEU A 394 16.80 0.64 13.78
N TRP A 395 17.66 1.61 14.05
CA TRP A 395 17.40 2.76 14.92
C TRP A 395 17.08 3.96 14.05
N LEU A 396 16.07 4.71 14.45
CA LEU A 396 15.46 5.75 13.63
C LEU A 396 15.34 7.03 14.45
N ALA A 397 16.00 8.08 14.00
CA ALA A 397 15.74 9.44 14.45
C ALA A 397 14.45 9.92 13.80
N MET A 398 13.43 10.32 14.56
CA MET A 398 12.11 10.71 14.01
C MET A 398 11.91 12.23 14.07
N ASN A 399 11.18 12.77 13.10
CA ASN A 399 10.86 14.19 13.00
C ASN A 399 9.81 14.66 14.03
N ASP A 400 9.26 13.76 14.84
CA ASP A 400 8.26 14.04 15.88
C ASP A 400 8.81 13.80 17.28
N ASP A 401 10.09 14.14 17.48
CA ASP A 401 10.76 14.08 18.79
C ASP A 401 10.96 12.68 19.36
N ARG A 402 10.84 11.64 18.53
CA ARG A 402 11.02 10.25 18.97
C ARG A 402 12.30 9.63 18.42
N LEU A 403 12.85 8.68 19.19
CA LEU A 403 13.75 7.67 18.66
C LEU A 403 12.99 6.34 18.59
N ALA A 404 12.90 5.75 17.41
CA ALA A 404 12.23 4.48 17.21
C ALA A 404 13.24 3.37 16.93
N VAL A 405 12.98 2.18 17.46
CA VAL A 405 13.76 0.98 17.17
C VAL A 405 12.87 -0.02 16.48
N LEU A 406 13.31 -0.43 15.31
CA LEU A 406 12.67 -1.42 14.49
C LEU A 406 13.46 -2.71 14.59
N ASP A 407 12.82 -3.73 15.14
CA ASP A 407 13.37 -5.07 15.17
C ASP A 407 12.89 -5.82 13.91
N PRO A 408 13.79 -6.13 12.96
CA PRO A 408 13.41 -6.78 11.72
C PRO A 408 12.99 -8.24 11.91
N GLY A 409 13.40 -8.89 13.01
CA GLY A 409 12.99 -10.25 13.35
C GLY A 409 11.56 -10.31 13.86
N THR A 410 11.20 -9.41 14.77
CA THR A 410 9.84 -9.36 15.35
C THR A 410 8.88 -8.46 14.57
N LYS A 411 9.39 -7.65 13.64
CA LYS A 411 8.63 -6.62 12.91
C LYS A 411 7.93 -5.64 13.87
N ALA A 412 8.51 -5.44 15.06
CA ALA A 412 7.99 -4.51 16.05
C ALA A 412 8.71 -3.16 15.93
N VAL A 413 7.95 -2.08 15.98
CA VAL A 413 8.46 -0.72 16.21
C VAL A 413 8.31 -0.45 17.69
N THR A 414 9.41 -0.21 18.38
CA THR A 414 9.43 0.20 19.79
C THR A 414 9.85 1.65 19.85
N ASP A 415 8.93 2.51 20.28
CA ASP A 415 9.29 3.87 20.63
C ASP A 415 10.10 3.86 21.93
N LEU A 416 11.19 4.60 21.94
CA LEU A 416 11.87 4.91 23.17
C LEU A 416 11.19 6.12 23.80
N ALA A 417 10.78 5.99 25.05
CA ALA A 417 10.45 7.13 25.87
C ALA A 417 11.73 7.93 26.07
N THR A 418 11.91 8.98 25.27
CA THR A 418 13.16 9.72 25.25
C THR A 418 12.95 11.14 25.79
N PRO A 419 13.85 11.66 26.65
CA PRO A 419 13.79 13.05 27.13
C PRO A 419 14.31 14.05 26.08
N ILE A 420 14.34 13.69 24.81
CA ILE A 420 15.04 14.43 23.75
C ILE A 420 14.06 14.92 22.69
N MET A 421 14.20 16.20 22.33
CA MET A 421 13.40 16.86 21.30
C MET A 421 14.18 16.89 19.98
N MET A 422 13.58 16.44 18.88
CA MET A 422 14.09 16.52 17.51
C MET A 422 15.45 15.82 17.27
N PRO A 423 15.55 14.48 17.37
CA PRO A 423 16.72 13.76 16.89
C PRO A 423 16.82 13.94 15.36
N ARG A 424 17.93 14.52 14.89
CA ARG A 424 18.12 14.88 13.47
C ARG A 424 19.05 13.94 12.74
N ALA A 425 20.11 13.50 13.42
CA ALA A 425 21.10 12.61 12.85
C ALA A 425 21.48 11.49 13.83
N ILE A 426 21.76 10.30 13.30
CA ILE A 426 22.16 9.14 14.09
C ILE A 426 23.24 8.34 13.37
N ALA A 427 24.28 7.91 14.10
CA ALA A 427 25.34 7.07 13.55
C ALA A 427 25.82 6.02 14.54
N LEU A 428 26.32 4.89 14.03
CA LEU A 428 26.96 3.85 14.85
C LEU A 428 28.46 4.12 14.99
N GLU A 429 28.96 4.16 16.22
CA GLU A 429 30.40 4.09 16.51
C GLU A 429 30.83 2.62 16.55
N GLN A 430 31.54 2.19 15.51
CA GLN A 430 31.79 0.77 15.25
C GLN A 430 32.62 0.06 16.33
N LYS A 431 33.51 0.76 17.06
CA LYS A 431 34.39 0.11 18.05
C LYS A 431 33.67 -0.21 19.36
N SER A 432 32.85 0.71 19.86
CA SER A 432 32.07 0.54 21.09
C SER A 432 30.69 -0.03 20.86
N GLY A 433 30.17 0.04 19.63
CA GLY A 433 28.78 -0.31 19.31
C GLY A 433 27.76 0.73 19.79
N GLN A 434 28.19 1.89 20.30
CA GLN A 434 27.29 2.95 20.74
C GLN A 434 26.72 3.74 19.56
N LEU A 435 25.48 4.18 19.69
CA LEU A 435 24.86 5.11 18.78
C LEU A 435 25.18 6.55 19.21
N LEU A 436 25.61 7.37 18.27
CA LEU A 436 25.71 8.81 18.39
C LEU A 436 24.42 9.43 17.87
N VAL A 437 23.72 10.20 18.71
CA VAL A 437 22.47 10.86 18.33
C VAL A 437 22.66 12.37 18.46
N ALA A 438 22.62 13.08 17.34
CA ALA A 438 22.70 14.53 17.30
C ALA A 438 21.30 15.14 17.27
N ILE A 439 21.08 16.09 18.17
CA ILE A 439 19.75 16.57 18.53
C ILE A 439 19.70 18.09 18.40
N GLY A 440 18.64 18.60 17.79
CA GLY A 440 18.32 20.02 17.71
C GLY A 440 18.06 20.56 16.30
N GLU A 441 17.28 21.64 16.22
CA GLU A 441 17.02 22.37 14.97
C GLU A 441 16.98 23.88 15.23
N TRP A 442 15.87 24.40 15.75
CA TRP A 442 15.65 25.84 15.97
C TRP A 442 15.65 26.25 17.45
N VAL A 443 15.45 25.30 18.36
CA VAL A 443 15.29 25.55 19.80
C VAL A 443 16.45 24.89 20.56
N LEU A 444 17.11 25.67 21.42
CA LEU A 444 18.17 25.19 22.30
C LEU A 444 17.58 24.42 23.50
N PRO A 445 18.27 23.41 24.03
CA PRO A 445 19.66 23.03 23.73
C PRO A 445 19.81 22.01 22.59
N ASN A 446 20.80 22.22 21.71
CA ASN A 446 21.27 21.16 20.81
C ASN A 446 22.33 20.35 21.55
N THR A 447 22.33 19.03 21.42
CA THR A 447 23.22 18.18 22.23
C THR A 447 23.57 16.90 21.47
N LEU A 448 24.80 16.44 21.64
CA LEU A 448 25.23 15.13 21.17
C LEU A 448 25.03 14.11 22.30
N TYR A 449 24.31 13.04 22.02
CA TYR A 449 24.09 11.94 22.96
C TYR A 449 24.80 10.68 22.50
N TRP A 450 25.29 9.92 23.50
CA TRP A 450 25.70 8.54 23.34
C TRP A 450 24.57 7.67 23.85
N LEU A 451 24.13 6.74 23.01
CA LEU A 451 23.08 5.79 23.31
C LEU A 451 23.68 4.39 23.23
N ASP A 452 23.57 3.66 24.34
CA ASP A 452 23.87 2.23 24.34
C ASP A 452 22.64 1.47 23.78
N PRO A 453 22.75 0.80 22.62
CA PRO A 453 21.62 0.09 22.02
C PRO A 453 21.04 -1.02 22.91
N ALA A 454 21.88 -1.67 23.72
CA ALA A 454 21.48 -2.80 24.55
C ALA A 454 20.69 -2.34 25.78
N SER A 455 21.23 -1.37 26.53
CA SER A 455 20.56 -0.84 27.73
C SER A 455 19.54 0.26 27.45
N LYS A 456 19.50 0.78 26.22
CA LYS A 456 18.69 1.95 25.80
C LYS A 456 18.97 3.21 26.63
N LYS A 457 20.14 3.27 27.27
CA LYS A 457 20.52 4.35 28.17
C LYS A 457 21.21 5.48 27.40
N PHE A 458 20.71 6.69 27.60
CA PHE A 458 21.33 7.91 27.09
C PHE A 458 22.40 8.44 28.05
N THR A 459 23.53 8.85 27.48
CA THR A 459 24.56 9.65 28.15
C THR A 459 24.68 10.95 27.38
N ALA A 460 24.27 12.06 27.99
CA ALA A 460 24.48 13.38 27.42
C ALA A 460 25.98 13.65 27.29
N GLY A 461 26.39 14.21 26.16
CA GLY A 461 27.70 14.86 26.07
C GLY A 461 27.54 16.33 25.72
N PRO A 462 28.42 16.89 24.87
CA PRO A 462 28.53 18.33 24.79
C PRO A 462 27.36 18.97 24.04
N SER A 463 27.10 20.23 24.37
CA SER A 463 26.16 21.08 23.65
C SER A 463 26.64 21.30 22.23
N LEU A 464 25.80 21.00 21.25
CA LEU A 464 26.09 21.19 19.84
C LEU A 464 25.74 22.61 19.39
N PRO A 465 26.34 23.04 18.27
CA PRO A 465 25.85 24.23 17.58
C PRO A 465 24.47 24.02 16.94
N ARG A 466 23.89 25.10 16.36
CA ARG A 466 22.51 25.07 15.82
C ARG A 466 22.38 24.20 14.58
N GLY A 467 21.32 23.38 14.56
CA GLY A 467 20.89 22.59 13.42
C GLY A 467 21.89 21.50 12.98
N PRO A 468 22.25 20.52 13.84
CA PRO A 468 22.98 19.34 13.39
C PRO A 468 22.22 18.64 12.25
N ILE A 469 22.90 18.40 11.13
CA ILE A 469 22.33 17.72 9.95
C ILE A 469 22.95 16.35 9.68
N ALA A 470 24.17 16.12 10.18
CA ALA A 470 24.85 14.84 10.06
C ALA A 470 25.73 14.58 11.28
N VAL A 471 25.84 13.31 11.66
CA VAL A 471 26.77 12.82 12.68
C VAL A 471 27.48 11.59 12.14
N GLY A 472 28.73 11.40 12.52
CA GLY A 472 29.53 10.23 12.16
C GLY A 472 30.60 9.95 13.20
N ALA A 473 31.08 8.72 13.23
CA ALA A 473 32.16 8.33 14.12
C ALA A 473 33.33 7.80 13.29
N GLY A 474 34.51 8.35 13.52
CA GLY A 474 35.72 8.01 12.79
C GLY A 474 36.95 8.51 13.54
N SER A 475 38.10 7.88 13.30
CA SER A 475 39.40 8.32 13.85
C SER A 475 39.44 8.56 15.37
N GLY A 476 38.61 7.86 16.16
CA GLY A 476 38.53 8.05 17.61
C GLY A 476 37.70 9.27 18.06
N SER A 477 36.99 9.92 17.15
CA SER A 477 36.16 11.11 17.40
C SER A 477 34.74 10.94 16.87
N ALA A 478 33.79 11.60 17.51
CA ALA A 478 32.49 11.91 16.96
C ALA A 478 32.58 13.23 16.18
N TRP A 479 32.02 13.26 14.98
CA TRP A 479 32.04 14.41 14.09
C TRP A 479 30.61 14.84 13.81
N VAL A 480 30.31 16.13 13.93
CA VAL A 480 28.97 16.69 13.74
C VAL A 480 29.04 17.86 12.78
N LEU A 481 28.21 17.82 11.75
CA LEU A 481 28.03 18.91 10.80
C LEU A 481 26.76 19.70 11.14
N GLY A 482 26.91 20.99 11.39
CA GLY A 482 25.81 21.94 11.60
C GLY A 482 25.44 22.66 10.31
N TRP A 483 24.13 22.72 10.00
CA TRP A 483 23.61 23.47 8.85
C TRP A 483 23.41 24.95 9.16
N ALA A 484 22.90 25.29 10.34
CA ALA A 484 22.48 26.67 10.64
C ALA A 484 23.67 27.59 10.96
N ASP A 485 24.74 27.03 11.53
CA ASP A 485 25.96 27.77 11.85
C ASP A 485 27.12 27.45 10.92
N GLU A 486 26.89 26.54 9.96
CA GLU A 486 27.87 26.08 8.99
C GLU A 486 29.18 25.66 9.68
N GLN A 487 29.12 24.91 10.78
CA GLN A 487 30.30 24.44 11.51
C GLN A 487 30.47 22.93 11.41
N LEU A 488 31.71 22.49 11.19
CA LEU A 488 32.16 21.15 11.55
C LEU A 488 32.65 21.18 13.00
N SER A 489 32.10 20.28 13.81
CA SER A 489 32.57 20.06 15.18
C SER A 489 33.11 18.64 15.36
N GLU A 490 34.15 18.53 16.17
CA GLU A 490 34.77 17.27 16.58
C GLU A 490 34.57 17.09 18.09
N THR A 491 34.28 15.88 18.52
CA THR A 491 34.28 15.50 19.93
C THR A 491 35.08 14.20 20.08
N PRO A 492 36.32 14.23 20.60
CA PRO A 492 37.08 13.02 20.85
C PRO A 492 36.29 12.07 21.77
N LEU A 493 36.20 10.80 21.40
CA LEU A 493 35.35 9.83 22.10
C LEU A 493 35.81 9.59 23.54
N GLN A 494 37.10 9.77 23.83
CA GLN A 494 37.65 9.62 25.18
C GLN A 494 37.32 10.81 26.07
N THR A 495 37.42 12.04 25.57
CA THR A 495 37.27 13.26 26.39
C THR A 495 35.84 13.76 26.42
N LYS A 496 35.06 13.48 25.37
CA LYS A 496 33.70 14.02 25.14
C LYS A 496 33.62 15.55 25.19
N VAL A 497 34.74 16.22 24.90
CA VAL A 497 34.82 17.68 24.83
C VAL A 497 34.65 18.12 23.37
N LEU A 498 33.70 19.02 23.12
CA LEU A 498 33.47 19.58 21.79
C LEU A 498 34.59 20.57 21.43
N ARG A 499 35.16 20.38 20.23
CA ARG A 499 36.08 21.28 19.55
C ARG A 499 35.43 21.74 18.25
N LYS A 500 35.44 23.05 18.00
CA LYS A 500 35.09 23.58 16.67
C LYS A 500 36.29 23.39 15.75
N VAL A 501 36.05 22.83 14.58
CA VAL A 501 37.11 22.50 13.61
C VAL A 501 37.20 23.55 12.51
N GLY A 502 36.08 24.20 12.19
CA GLY A 502 36.03 25.26 11.20
C GLY A 502 34.67 25.33 10.51
N ALA A 503 34.44 26.43 9.80
CA ALA A 503 33.26 26.59 8.96
C ALA A 503 33.55 26.12 7.53
N PRO A 504 32.80 25.13 6.99
CA PRO A 504 32.83 24.81 5.57
C PRO A 504 32.39 25.98 4.67
N GLY A 505 31.68 26.96 5.24
CA GLY A 505 31.02 28.04 4.51
C GLY A 505 29.68 27.60 3.89
N THR A 506 29.09 28.49 3.09
CA THR A 506 27.69 28.47 2.62
C THR A 506 27.05 27.08 2.47
N ARG A 507 25.91 26.89 3.16
CA ARG A 507 24.90 25.82 3.08
C ARG A 507 25.38 24.41 2.65
N CYS A 508 25.76 23.60 3.63
CA CYS A 508 25.71 22.14 3.51
C CYS A 508 24.26 21.66 3.60
N TRP A 509 23.67 21.26 2.48
CA TRP A 509 22.23 20.98 2.40
C TRP A 509 21.84 19.54 2.77
N SER A 510 22.77 18.59 2.69
CA SER A 510 22.45 17.17 2.85
C SER A 510 23.55 16.44 3.59
N HIS A 511 23.18 15.44 4.37
CA HIS A 511 24.08 14.46 4.98
C HIS A 511 24.86 13.63 3.94
N ARG A 512 24.42 13.57 2.66
CA ARG A 512 25.21 12.99 1.54
C ARG A 512 26.54 13.69 1.33
N HIS A 513 26.66 14.90 1.85
CA HIS A 513 27.86 15.70 1.79
C HIS A 513 28.79 15.42 2.97
N PHE A 514 28.57 14.39 3.76
CA PHE A 514 29.36 14.12 4.96
C PHE A 514 29.70 12.63 5.09
N ALA A 515 30.97 12.34 5.30
CA ALA A 515 31.44 11.02 5.68
C ALA A 515 32.53 11.09 6.74
N THR A 516 32.70 9.98 7.45
CA THR A 516 33.80 9.79 8.40
C THR A 516 34.56 8.51 8.06
N TRP A 517 35.86 8.49 8.38
CA TRP A 517 36.73 7.33 8.22
C TRP A 517 37.78 7.28 9.35
N ASP A 518 38.73 6.34 9.28
CA ASP A 518 39.74 6.08 10.30
C ASP A 518 40.77 7.21 10.51
N LYS A 519 40.83 8.22 9.63
CA LYS A 519 41.72 9.38 9.75
C LYS A 519 40.98 10.70 9.93
N GLY A 520 39.65 10.75 9.79
CA GLY A 520 38.93 12.01 9.95
C GLY A 520 37.52 12.06 9.38
N ALA A 521 37.09 13.26 9.03
CA ALA A 521 35.83 13.56 8.37
C ALA A 521 36.06 14.25 7.02
N VAL A 522 35.15 14.01 6.07
CA VAL A 522 35.09 14.72 4.79
C VAL A 522 33.72 15.32 4.56
N ILE A 523 33.74 16.54 4.02
CA ILE A 523 32.57 17.36 3.74
C ILE A 523 32.58 17.78 2.27
N LEU A 524 31.42 17.75 1.63
CA LEU A 524 31.17 18.44 0.37
C LEU A 524 30.45 19.75 0.63
N ARG A 525 30.83 20.79 -0.12
CA ARG A 525 30.17 22.08 -0.09
C ARG A 525 29.51 22.35 -1.43
N SER A 526 28.22 22.67 -1.39
CA SER A 526 27.47 23.11 -2.56
C SER A 526 27.74 24.58 -2.88
N GLY A 527 27.61 24.95 -4.16
CA GLY A 527 27.86 26.31 -4.64
C GLY A 527 29.15 26.38 -5.47
N PRO A 528 30.30 26.82 -4.91
CA PRO A 528 31.56 26.81 -5.66
C PRO A 528 32.16 25.40 -5.85
N GLY A 529 31.45 24.34 -5.43
CA GLY A 529 31.90 22.94 -5.45
C GLY A 529 33.20 22.74 -4.68
N MET A 530 33.16 22.33 -3.42
CA MET A 530 34.38 22.02 -2.67
C MET A 530 34.32 20.68 -1.98
N ILE A 531 35.49 20.09 -1.81
CA ILE A 531 35.72 18.97 -0.90
C ILE A 531 36.65 19.44 0.21
N LEU A 532 36.26 19.15 1.44
CA LEU A 532 36.94 19.55 2.65
C LEU A 532 37.20 18.29 3.48
N SER A 533 38.35 18.18 4.13
CA SER A 533 38.65 17.14 5.10
C SER A 533 39.19 17.74 6.39
N ALA A 534 39.01 17.02 7.48
CA ALA A 534 39.62 17.33 8.75
C ALA A 534 40.09 16.04 9.42
N THR A 535 41.30 16.06 9.95
CA THR A 535 41.83 15.00 10.82
C THR A 535 41.71 15.44 12.29
N PRO A 536 41.70 14.49 13.26
CA PRO A 536 41.60 14.84 14.67
C PRO A 536 42.64 15.87 15.11
N GLY A 537 42.17 16.93 15.77
CA GLY A 537 43.04 18.02 16.23
C GLY A 537 43.52 18.99 15.14
N ALA A 538 43.30 18.72 13.86
CA ALA A 538 43.68 19.61 12.75
C ALA A 538 42.56 20.60 12.39
N GLU A 539 42.93 21.64 11.65
CA GLU A 539 42.01 22.56 10.97
C GLU A 539 41.44 21.93 9.70
N LEU A 540 40.32 22.46 9.22
CA LEU A 540 39.69 22.08 7.96
C LEU A 540 40.60 22.43 6.76
N GLN A 541 40.82 21.48 5.86
CA GLN A 541 41.59 21.66 4.62
C GLN A 541 40.78 21.20 3.41
N GLY A 542 41.03 21.72 2.22
CA GLY A 542 40.37 21.25 1.03
C GLY A 542 40.62 22.09 -0.20
N ASP A 543 40.02 21.68 -1.30
CA ASP A 543 40.14 22.35 -2.60
C ASP A 543 38.83 22.30 -3.38
N LYS A 544 38.80 23.01 -4.50
CA LYS A 544 37.67 23.05 -5.43
C LYS A 544 37.50 21.73 -6.15
N LEU A 545 36.25 21.34 -6.30
CA LEU A 545 35.81 20.30 -7.20
C LEU A 545 35.53 20.89 -8.59
N PRO A 546 35.42 20.04 -9.62
CA PRO A 546 35.07 20.50 -10.97
C PRO A 546 33.72 21.23 -11.03
N ASP A 547 32.75 20.78 -10.24
CA ASP A 547 31.38 21.30 -10.25
C ASP A 547 30.62 20.97 -8.95
N ASP A 548 29.32 21.24 -8.91
CA ASP A 548 28.47 21.07 -7.72
C ASP A 548 28.30 19.58 -7.31
N PRO A 549 28.82 19.18 -6.13
CA PRO A 549 28.76 17.80 -5.69
C PRO A 549 27.40 17.45 -5.07
N ALA A 550 26.95 16.22 -5.28
CA ALA A 550 25.68 15.69 -4.77
C ALA A 550 25.86 14.65 -3.65
N ALA A 551 26.91 13.84 -3.72
CA ALA A 551 27.17 12.78 -2.75
C ALA A 551 28.64 12.37 -2.75
N LEU A 552 29.10 11.76 -1.65
CA LEU A 552 30.43 11.17 -1.57
C LEU A 552 30.43 9.77 -0.95
N ALA A 553 31.43 8.98 -1.29
CA ALA A 553 31.78 7.71 -0.64
C ALA A 553 33.29 7.61 -0.45
N ILE A 554 33.72 6.92 0.61
CA ILE A 554 35.13 6.88 1.01
C ILE A 554 35.74 5.51 0.71
N ASP A 555 36.84 5.54 -0.05
CA ASP A 555 37.83 4.46 -0.11
C ASP A 555 38.94 4.77 0.91
N ALA A 556 38.77 4.23 2.12
CA ALA A 556 39.70 4.50 3.22
C ALA A 556 41.07 3.85 2.99
N ALA A 557 41.10 2.67 2.37
CA ALA A 557 42.34 1.95 2.07
C ALA A 557 43.16 2.72 1.01
N GLY A 558 42.50 3.23 -0.02
CA GLY A 558 43.10 4.03 -1.08
C GLY A 558 43.28 5.51 -0.72
N ASN A 559 42.85 5.96 0.47
CA ASN A 559 42.85 7.36 0.88
C ASN A 559 42.21 8.29 -0.16
N ARG A 560 41.05 7.86 -0.68
CA ARG A 560 40.36 8.49 -1.80
C ARG A 560 38.88 8.69 -1.50
N ALA A 561 38.32 9.81 -1.95
CA ALA A 561 36.88 10.01 -2.00
C ALA A 561 36.38 9.84 -3.43
N TRP A 562 35.26 9.16 -3.58
CA TRP A 562 34.48 9.12 -4.81
C TRP A 562 33.32 10.10 -4.66
N VAL A 563 33.16 10.99 -5.63
CA VAL A 563 32.21 12.10 -5.54
C VAL A 563 31.30 12.08 -6.76
N ALA A 564 30.00 12.07 -6.50
CA ALA A 564 28.96 12.27 -7.50
C ALA A 564 28.79 13.76 -7.76
N ILE A 565 28.86 14.17 -9.04
CA ILE A 565 28.70 15.57 -9.47
C ILE A 565 27.32 15.69 -10.13
N GLY A 566 26.41 16.38 -9.45
CA GLY A 566 24.98 16.33 -9.77
C GLY A 566 24.52 17.33 -10.82
N SER A 567 25.27 18.43 -11.01
CA SER A 567 24.90 19.49 -11.94
C SER A 567 26.11 20.29 -12.39
N GLY A 568 25.95 20.96 -13.55
CA GLY A 568 26.97 21.81 -14.16
C GLY A 568 27.59 21.21 -15.44
N PRO A 569 28.42 21.96 -16.18
CA PRO A 569 29.07 21.48 -17.40
C PRO A 569 29.92 20.22 -17.19
N ASP A 570 30.39 19.99 -15.97
CA ASP A 570 31.22 18.85 -15.59
C ASP A 570 30.46 17.80 -14.77
N ALA A 571 29.12 17.78 -14.83
CA ALA A 571 28.28 16.76 -14.22
C ALA A 571 28.67 15.32 -14.63
N GLY A 572 28.57 14.38 -13.69
CA GLY A 572 29.12 13.03 -13.80
C GLY A 572 29.74 12.60 -12.49
N ALA A 573 31.02 12.21 -12.48
CA ALA A 573 31.71 11.80 -11.27
C ALA A 573 33.18 12.24 -11.24
N CYS A 574 33.75 12.31 -10.04
CA CYS A 574 35.19 12.43 -9.87
C CYS A 574 35.70 11.56 -8.71
N SER A 575 36.99 11.26 -8.75
CA SER A 575 37.73 10.77 -7.58
C SER A 575 38.64 11.85 -7.05
N VAL A 576 38.78 11.94 -5.73
CA VAL A 576 39.65 12.91 -5.06
C VAL A 576 40.67 12.18 -4.20
N ASP A 577 41.95 12.47 -4.40
CA ASP A 577 43.00 12.07 -3.47
C ASP A 577 42.91 12.92 -2.21
N LEU A 578 42.74 12.29 -1.05
CA LEU A 578 42.46 13.01 0.20
C LEU A 578 43.70 13.57 0.90
N THR A 579 44.90 13.33 0.35
CA THR A 579 46.15 13.95 0.82
C THR A 579 46.42 15.25 0.09
N THR A 580 46.17 15.26 -1.22
CA THR A 580 46.50 16.37 -2.13
C THR A 580 45.28 17.19 -2.54
N PHE A 581 44.08 16.68 -2.30
CA PHE A 581 42.79 17.19 -2.80
C PHE A 581 42.69 17.27 -4.33
N ALA A 582 43.59 16.61 -5.06
CA ALA A 582 43.53 16.55 -6.52
C ALA A 582 42.30 15.77 -6.98
N ALA A 583 41.39 16.45 -7.69
CA ALA A 583 40.20 15.85 -8.29
C ALA A 583 40.51 15.34 -9.71
N THR A 584 40.19 14.08 -9.97
CA THR A 584 40.26 13.46 -11.30
C THR A 584 38.85 13.21 -11.81
N LYS A 585 38.46 13.88 -12.89
CA LYS A 585 37.17 13.68 -13.55
C LYS A 585 37.10 12.27 -14.14
N ILE A 586 35.96 11.62 -13.99
CA ILE A 586 35.70 10.29 -14.57
C ILE A 586 34.70 10.47 -15.72
N PRO A 587 35.03 10.05 -16.95
CA PRO A 587 34.27 10.43 -18.14
C PRO A 587 33.03 9.56 -18.35
N PHE A 588 32.08 9.60 -17.41
CA PHE A 588 30.76 9.00 -17.56
C PHE A 588 29.67 9.87 -16.93
N GLY A 589 28.43 9.55 -17.28
CA GLY A 589 27.25 10.14 -16.66
C GLY A 589 26.92 11.55 -17.16
N LYS A 590 25.78 12.04 -16.71
CA LYS A 590 25.26 13.40 -16.99
C LYS A 590 24.69 14.08 -15.74
N GLY A 591 24.67 13.38 -14.61
CA GLY A 591 24.15 13.90 -13.34
C GLY A 591 24.12 12.82 -12.28
N ALA A 592 25.29 12.43 -11.77
CA ALA A 592 25.36 11.46 -10.69
C ALA A 592 24.75 12.06 -9.42
N CYS A 593 23.80 11.34 -8.82
CA CYS A 593 23.04 11.81 -7.66
C CYS A 593 23.45 11.10 -6.36
N ASP A 594 24.07 9.92 -6.45
CA ASP A 594 24.57 9.18 -5.30
C ASP A 594 25.74 8.25 -5.68
N VAL A 595 26.53 7.86 -4.68
CA VAL A 595 27.70 6.98 -4.85
C VAL A 595 27.89 6.04 -3.66
N ALA A 596 28.31 4.81 -3.92
CA ALA A 596 28.71 3.82 -2.92
C ALA A 596 30.04 3.17 -3.30
N PHE A 597 30.83 2.76 -2.30
CA PHE A 597 32.12 2.11 -2.52
C PHE A 597 32.07 0.67 -2.00
N ASP A 598 32.56 -0.26 -2.81
CA ASP A 598 32.75 -1.65 -2.46
C ASP A 598 34.21 -1.91 -2.04
N PRO A 599 34.50 -2.05 -0.74
CA PRO A 599 35.87 -2.29 -0.29
C PRO A 599 36.41 -3.67 -0.69
N ALA A 600 35.55 -4.66 -0.99
CA ALA A 600 36.02 -6.00 -1.38
C ALA A 600 36.57 -6.02 -2.81
N THR A 601 35.94 -5.30 -3.73
CA THR A 601 36.39 -5.25 -5.14
C THR A 601 37.14 -3.97 -5.50
N GLY A 602 37.13 -2.96 -4.62
CA GLY A 602 37.68 -1.63 -4.91
C GLY A 602 36.84 -0.84 -5.93
N ALA A 603 35.59 -1.27 -6.19
CA ALA A 603 34.72 -0.63 -7.16
C ALA A 603 33.89 0.49 -6.52
N ALA A 604 33.76 1.61 -7.22
CA ALA A 604 32.77 2.64 -6.90
C ALA A 604 31.54 2.47 -7.79
N MET A 605 30.36 2.56 -7.21
CA MET A 605 29.07 2.42 -7.86
C MET A 605 28.34 3.77 -7.79
N PHE A 606 28.02 4.35 -8.95
CA PHE A 606 27.37 5.66 -9.07
C PHE A 606 25.95 5.52 -9.60
N ALA A 607 25.00 6.12 -8.91
CA ALA A 607 23.64 6.30 -9.41
C ALA A 607 23.59 7.58 -10.25
N ASP A 608 23.22 7.47 -11.53
CA ASP A 608 23.05 8.62 -12.42
C ASP A 608 21.58 8.86 -12.73
N LEU A 609 21.04 9.93 -12.13
CA LEU A 609 19.63 10.30 -12.23
C LEU A 609 19.27 10.69 -13.67
N ALA A 610 20.15 11.40 -14.36
CA ALA A 610 19.91 11.93 -15.70
C ALA A 610 20.03 10.84 -16.78
N ASP A 611 20.86 9.83 -16.55
CA ASP A 611 21.12 8.75 -17.50
C ASP A 611 20.32 7.45 -17.21
N HIS A 612 19.47 7.47 -16.17
CA HIS A 612 18.63 6.32 -15.76
C HIS A 612 19.44 5.03 -15.59
N ALA A 613 20.65 5.15 -15.05
CA ALA A 613 21.62 4.08 -15.03
C ALA A 613 22.54 4.12 -13.82
N VAL A 614 23.17 2.99 -13.57
CA VAL A 614 24.19 2.81 -12.54
C VAL A 614 25.52 2.56 -13.23
N TYR A 615 26.56 3.25 -12.78
CA TYR A 615 27.91 3.11 -13.31
C TYR A 615 28.81 2.43 -12.28
N ARG A 616 29.47 1.35 -12.68
CA ARG A 616 30.55 0.74 -11.91
C ARG A 616 31.88 1.25 -12.42
N VAL A 617 32.70 1.75 -11.51
CA VAL A 617 34.05 2.27 -11.77
C VAL A 617 35.06 1.39 -11.04
N MET A 618 36.00 0.83 -11.79
CA MET A 618 37.10 0.04 -11.24
C MET A 618 38.38 0.35 -12.02
N GLY A 619 39.27 1.16 -11.42
CA GLY A 619 40.43 1.71 -12.13
C GLY A 619 39.98 2.56 -13.33
N GLU A 620 40.55 2.27 -14.51
CA GLU A 620 40.18 2.92 -15.78
C GLU A 620 38.94 2.33 -16.45
N LYS A 621 38.42 1.20 -15.94
CA LYS A 621 37.24 0.55 -16.52
C LYS A 621 35.96 1.15 -15.94
N HIS A 622 35.02 1.48 -16.82
CA HIS A 622 33.70 1.99 -16.46
C HIS A 622 32.62 1.15 -17.16
N GLU A 623 31.70 0.58 -16.38
CA GLU A 623 30.62 -0.27 -16.88
C GLU A 623 29.26 0.35 -16.55
N ARG A 624 28.39 0.44 -17.55
CA ARG A 624 27.05 1.01 -17.43
C ARG A 624 26.01 -0.10 -17.28
N VAL A 625 25.13 0.04 -16.28
CA VAL A 625 23.97 -0.83 -16.04
C VAL A 625 22.72 0.02 -16.15
N ALA A 626 21.95 -0.14 -17.23
CA ALA A 626 20.68 0.55 -17.40
C ALA A 626 19.63 -0.01 -16.43
N LEU A 627 18.85 0.87 -15.79
CA LEU A 627 17.68 0.42 -15.04
C LEU A 627 16.51 0.13 -16.00
N PRO A 628 15.68 -0.90 -15.74
CA PRO A 628 14.47 -1.18 -16.51
C PRO A 628 13.45 -0.03 -16.44
N ASP A 629 12.50 -0.01 -17.39
CA ASP A 629 11.27 0.80 -17.35
C ASP A 629 11.45 2.31 -17.08
N ASP A 630 12.58 2.88 -17.54
CA ASP A 630 13.00 4.28 -17.34
C ASP A 630 13.03 4.73 -15.87
N PHE A 631 13.26 3.80 -14.93
CA PHE A 631 13.48 4.15 -13.53
C PHE A 631 14.74 5.03 -13.39
N ALA A 632 14.58 6.20 -12.77
CA ALA A 632 15.69 7.10 -12.47
C ALA A 632 16.27 6.73 -11.08
N PRO A 633 17.55 6.36 -10.97
CA PRO A 633 18.16 6.01 -9.70
C PRO A 633 18.29 7.26 -8.82
N ASP A 634 18.06 7.09 -7.52
CA ASP A 634 18.03 8.20 -6.55
C ASP A 634 18.94 7.95 -5.34
N ALA A 635 19.23 6.67 -5.05
CA ALA A 635 20.14 6.25 -3.99
C ALA A 635 20.78 4.90 -4.32
N ILE A 636 22.03 4.70 -3.89
CA ILE A 636 22.77 3.46 -4.07
C ILE A 636 23.59 3.08 -2.83
N THR A 637 23.68 1.78 -2.62
CA THR A 637 24.52 1.18 -1.58
C THR A 637 25.16 -0.12 -2.05
N VAL A 638 26.15 -0.62 -1.30
CA VAL A 638 26.85 -1.88 -1.57
C VAL A 638 26.77 -2.81 -0.38
N ASP A 639 26.35 -4.04 -0.65
CA ASP A 639 26.48 -5.22 0.19
C ASP A 639 27.75 -6.00 -0.21
N SER A 640 28.89 -5.50 0.26
CA SER A 640 30.20 -6.08 -0.08
C SER A 640 30.30 -7.58 0.27
N PRO A 641 29.87 -8.05 1.47
CA PRO A 641 29.94 -9.47 1.80
C PRO A 641 29.10 -10.40 0.92
N HIS A 642 27.96 -9.92 0.42
CA HIS A 642 27.07 -10.71 -0.45
C HIS A 642 27.25 -10.38 -1.95
N GLY A 643 28.23 -9.55 -2.30
CA GLY A 643 28.56 -9.24 -3.68
C GLY A 643 27.43 -8.57 -4.47
N ALA A 644 26.66 -7.69 -3.84
CA ALA A 644 25.53 -7.00 -4.47
C ALA A 644 25.55 -5.49 -4.22
N ALA A 645 25.03 -4.71 -5.14
CA ALA A 645 24.61 -3.32 -4.92
C ALA A 645 23.09 -3.24 -4.93
N TYR A 646 22.54 -2.32 -4.15
CA TYR A 646 21.10 -2.07 -4.12
C TYR A 646 20.82 -0.62 -4.50
N VAL A 647 19.84 -0.44 -5.37
CA VAL A 647 19.54 0.83 -6.01
C VAL A 647 18.07 1.14 -5.82
N ALA A 648 17.79 2.21 -5.08
CA ALA A 648 16.45 2.76 -5.01
C ALA A 648 16.26 3.69 -6.20
N ALA A 649 15.20 3.46 -6.97
CA ALA A 649 14.92 4.21 -8.16
C ALA A 649 13.44 4.57 -8.24
N ARG A 650 13.13 5.63 -8.98
CA ARG A 650 11.76 6.15 -9.09
C ARG A 650 11.40 6.54 -10.51
N THR A 651 10.13 6.42 -10.83
CA THR A 651 9.46 7.19 -11.88
C THR A 651 8.59 8.26 -11.20
N PRO A 652 7.92 9.16 -11.94
CA PRO A 652 6.99 10.10 -11.32
C PRO A 652 5.90 9.44 -10.47
N ASP A 653 5.58 8.17 -10.74
CA ASP A 653 4.44 7.44 -10.19
C ASP A 653 4.82 6.16 -9.44
N ARG A 654 6.08 5.70 -9.51
CA ARG A 654 6.51 4.42 -8.93
C ARG A 654 7.86 4.53 -8.22
N LEU A 655 8.04 3.70 -7.20
CA LEU A 655 9.29 3.49 -6.48
C LEU A 655 9.67 2.01 -6.64
N ALA A 656 10.93 1.73 -6.97
CA ALA A 656 11.44 0.38 -7.10
C ALA A 656 12.78 0.22 -6.37
N LEU A 657 13.05 -1.01 -5.96
CA LEU A 657 14.36 -1.43 -5.46
C LEU A 657 14.94 -2.46 -6.44
N PHE A 658 16.14 -2.17 -6.94
CA PHE A 658 16.90 -3.08 -7.77
C PHE A 658 18.09 -3.63 -7.01
N ARG A 659 18.38 -4.91 -7.21
CA ARG A 659 19.62 -5.57 -6.84
C ARG A 659 20.48 -5.71 -8.09
N ILE A 660 21.74 -5.32 -7.99
CA ILE A 660 22.74 -5.45 -9.05
C ILE A 660 23.84 -6.35 -8.52
N SER A 661 24.07 -7.48 -9.17
CA SER A 661 25.19 -8.37 -8.84
C SER A 661 26.53 -7.67 -9.14
N LEU A 662 27.45 -7.64 -8.18
CA LEU A 662 28.78 -7.05 -8.38
C LEU A 662 29.71 -7.97 -9.19
N LYS A 663 29.32 -9.22 -9.43
CA LYS A 663 30.11 -10.19 -10.20
C LYS A 663 29.92 -10.02 -11.70
N ASP A 664 28.67 -9.94 -12.14
CA ASP A 664 28.26 -9.98 -13.56
C ASP A 664 27.33 -8.83 -13.95
N LEU A 665 27.05 -7.89 -13.02
CA LEU A 665 26.17 -6.74 -13.23
C LEU A 665 24.73 -7.12 -13.61
N ALA A 666 24.33 -8.37 -13.35
CA ALA A 666 22.95 -8.79 -13.53
C ALA A 666 22.02 -7.97 -12.63
N ILE A 667 20.93 -7.47 -13.20
CA ILE A 667 19.93 -6.66 -12.51
C ILE A 667 18.68 -7.48 -12.20
N GLU A 668 18.20 -7.35 -10.97
CA GLU A 668 17.01 -7.99 -10.47
C GLU A 668 16.13 -6.92 -9.80
N LYS A 669 14.85 -6.87 -10.17
CA LYS A 669 13.88 -6.00 -9.50
C LYS A 669 13.39 -6.73 -8.24
N VAL A 670 13.77 -6.22 -7.08
CA VAL A 670 13.45 -6.80 -5.76
C VAL A 670 12.06 -6.36 -5.30
N PHE A 671 11.70 -5.10 -5.59
CA PHE A 671 10.44 -4.51 -5.16
C PHE A 671 9.99 -3.42 -6.13
N GLU A 672 8.67 -3.25 -6.27
CA GLU A 672 8.04 -2.10 -6.94
C GLU A 672 6.74 -1.74 -6.21
N GLY A 673 6.52 -0.45 -6.00
CA GLY A 673 5.32 0.11 -5.38
C GLY A 673 5.01 1.51 -5.90
N ALA A 674 3.86 2.05 -5.51
CA ALA A 674 3.44 3.39 -5.93
C ALA A 674 4.29 4.49 -5.28
N HIS A 675 4.69 5.49 -6.07
CA HIS A 675 5.31 6.72 -5.58
C HIS A 675 4.19 7.70 -5.13
N PRO A 676 4.22 8.19 -3.88
CA PRO A 676 3.10 8.96 -3.33
C PRO A 676 2.88 10.36 -3.94
N TYR A 677 3.76 10.86 -4.82
CA TYR A 677 3.64 12.19 -5.42
C TYR A 677 3.52 12.17 -6.94
N GLY A 678 2.41 12.68 -7.46
CA GLY A 678 2.34 13.20 -8.82
C GLY A 678 2.85 14.65 -8.86
N ALA A 679 3.78 14.91 -9.77
CA ALA A 679 4.04 16.21 -10.41
C ALA A 679 4.57 17.42 -9.59
N ASP A 680 5.04 17.29 -8.33
CA ASP A 680 5.78 18.41 -7.69
C ASP A 680 7.27 18.08 -7.53
N ALA A 681 8.03 18.37 -8.58
CA ALA A 681 9.48 18.29 -8.62
C ALA A 681 10.07 19.52 -7.89
N GLY A 682 10.23 19.45 -6.56
CA GLY A 682 10.71 20.63 -5.85
C GLY A 682 11.49 20.41 -4.56
N LYS A 683 11.11 19.49 -3.67
CA LYS A 683 11.75 19.43 -2.35
C LYS A 683 11.69 18.02 -1.79
N THR A 684 12.85 17.34 -1.76
CA THR A 684 12.94 16.05 -1.07
C THR A 684 14.37 15.77 -0.58
N TRP A 685 14.50 15.30 0.67
CA TRP A 685 15.74 15.14 1.46
C TRP A 685 15.83 13.69 2.01
N TYR A 686 17.03 13.03 2.07
CA TYR A 686 17.10 11.53 2.04
C TYR A 686 18.39 10.78 2.57
N VAL A 687 18.38 9.89 3.62
CA VAL A 687 19.58 9.31 4.36
C VAL A 687 19.93 7.78 4.28
N LYS A 688 21.22 7.32 4.16
CA LYS A 688 21.77 5.90 4.08
C LYS A 688 22.48 5.57 5.37
N CYS A 689 22.48 4.29 5.66
CA CYS A 689 23.41 3.72 6.61
C CYS A 689 24.02 2.44 6.04
N THR A 690 25.34 2.38 6.01
CA THR A 690 26.09 1.17 5.67
C THR A 690 27.03 0.81 6.82
N ASN A 691 27.11 -0.48 7.13
CA ASN A 691 27.98 -1.02 8.18
C ASN A 691 29.46 -1.15 7.77
N THR A 692 29.89 -0.55 6.65
CA THR A 692 31.30 -0.47 6.24
C THR A 692 31.53 0.80 5.42
N TRP A 693 32.19 1.79 6.04
CA TRP A 693 32.67 3.07 5.47
C TRP A 693 31.57 4.02 4.95
N VAL A 694 31.42 5.15 5.64
CA VAL A 694 30.19 5.95 5.72
C VAL A 694 29.91 6.75 4.44
N SER A 695 28.68 6.63 3.93
CA SER A 695 28.04 7.52 2.96
C SER A 695 26.52 7.38 3.17
N MET A 696 25.73 8.46 3.02
CA MET A 696 24.38 8.61 3.59
C MET A 696 23.24 8.94 2.53
N SER A 697 22.59 8.04 1.74
CA SER A 697 21.15 8.09 1.31
C SER A 697 20.19 6.80 1.24
N ARG A 698 18.92 6.97 1.69
CA ARG A 698 17.70 6.10 1.80
C ARG A 698 17.67 4.59 2.09
N PHE A 699 18.79 3.90 2.17
CA PHE A 699 18.85 2.45 2.34
C PHE A 699 19.68 2.10 3.57
N ALA A 700 19.10 1.37 4.52
CA ALA A 700 19.84 0.79 5.63
C ALA A 700 20.07 -0.69 5.33
N LEU A 701 21.32 -1.12 5.39
CA LEU A 701 21.69 -2.52 5.18
C LEU A 701 22.59 -3.02 6.29
N ASP A 702 22.15 -4.09 6.93
CA ASP A 702 23.02 -4.94 7.72
C ASP A 702 23.74 -5.92 6.81
N THR A 703 24.98 -5.57 6.46
CA THR A 703 25.86 -6.42 5.66
C THR A 703 26.21 -7.74 6.36
N LYS A 704 26.03 -7.86 7.68
CA LYS A 704 26.25 -9.12 8.40
C LYS A 704 25.06 -10.05 8.31
N SER A 705 23.84 -9.51 8.43
CA SER A 705 22.63 -10.33 8.47
C SER A 705 21.90 -10.40 7.12
N GLY A 706 22.34 -9.66 6.11
CA GLY A 706 21.62 -9.50 4.84
C GLY A 706 20.23 -8.89 5.02
N LYS A 707 19.98 -8.12 6.09
CA LYS A 707 18.67 -7.48 6.31
C LYS A 707 18.78 -6.01 5.93
N GLY A 708 17.74 -5.47 5.32
CA GLY A 708 17.72 -4.04 5.05
C GLY A 708 16.36 -3.41 5.14
N ALA A 709 16.38 -2.08 5.08
CA ALA A 709 15.21 -1.24 5.17
C ALA A 709 15.29 -0.09 4.17
N LEU A 710 14.16 0.19 3.51
CA LEU A 710 13.94 1.38 2.70
C LEU A 710 13.00 2.31 3.46
N VAL A 711 13.39 3.58 3.58
CA VAL A 711 12.73 4.55 4.46
C VAL A 711 12.11 5.70 3.65
N ASP A 712 10.81 5.95 3.84
CA ASP A 712 10.03 7.01 3.18
C ASP A 712 9.74 8.18 4.14
N TYR A 713 10.31 9.36 3.83
CA TYR A 713 10.25 10.59 4.62
C TYR A 713 8.91 11.32 4.54
N THR A 714 8.18 11.24 3.43
CA THR A 714 6.92 11.98 3.29
C THR A 714 5.72 11.16 3.74
N GLY A 715 5.83 9.83 3.72
CA GLY A 715 4.80 8.91 4.20
C GLY A 715 4.94 8.39 5.63
N GLY A 716 6.12 8.52 6.28
CA GLY A 716 6.40 7.92 7.59
C GLY A 716 6.37 6.38 7.55
N ARG A 717 6.91 5.79 6.47
CA ARG A 717 6.82 4.35 6.18
C ARG A 717 8.22 3.73 6.11
N ILE A 718 8.31 2.46 6.53
CA ILE A 718 9.52 1.65 6.39
C ILE A 718 9.18 0.33 5.71
N ILE A 719 9.89 0.04 4.63
CA ILE A 719 9.82 -1.26 3.94
C ILE A 719 11.01 -2.09 4.43
N LEU A 720 10.71 -3.16 5.18
CA LEU A 720 11.69 -4.15 5.57
C LEU A 720 11.85 -5.20 4.49
N PHE A 721 13.08 -5.57 4.18
CA PHE A 721 13.39 -6.70 3.31
C PHE A 721 14.51 -7.54 3.94
N ALA A 722 14.46 -8.85 3.70
CA ALA A 722 15.53 -9.78 4.04
C ALA A 722 16.08 -10.34 2.74
N LEU A 723 17.40 -10.26 2.57
CA LEU A 723 18.11 -10.83 1.45
C LEU A 723 18.29 -12.33 1.72
N LYS A 724 17.99 -13.17 0.73
CA LYS A 724 18.23 -14.61 0.78
C LYS A 724 19.69 -14.93 0.44
#